data_AF-A0A9P6MAL8-F1
#
_entry.id   AF-A0A9P6MAL8-F1
#
_cell.length_a   1.000
_cell.length_b   1.000
_cell.length_c   1.000
_cell.angle_alpha   90.00
_cell.angle_beta   90.00
_cell.angle_gamma   90.00
#
_symmetry.space_group_name_H-M   'P 1'
#
loop_
_entity.id
_entity.type
_entity.pdbx_description
1 polymer ?
#
loop_
_entity_poly.entity_id
_entity_poly.type
_entity_poly.pdbx_seq_one_letter_code
_entity_poly.pdbx_strand_id
1 'polypeptide(L)'
;MADLMRTGSTGDGTLPQTVKNTSGYIDNAFSGKEEQMVKVTDYLSEKAFIPAALAQNEVSWFYGNLGIDDMYFASESVESIANHIMALYGAKIFAYTKNDSGLDINLERETEEGAVYIHTSRPGVSQLFGPQHEKRIDAKYLDVSNTERAYRLESYRSRGTVSSSSSTQLRTYFVRECSFVNPAPTKEQETDIRETADKSFLEKATENTLEIYSAIIKLALARTGPVIEMFEVEGSRERRLVIAFKQQTTQSFFSAISDLYHYYDLYSSRKYVEQFSNGITIVSLYLNQIPKSTAPPIEHSIHQIIKEASLIYCLPTTPLQSFFQTAKLSVQESIYGYIGWIFAQHFLNRLGGEYTSLVSILDPNNSTHQDVLTKMKKRLRTDTFTRDYILEIIKTYPELVKLLYINFAMIHYVNPAVNSLTPTLSYQRLRTDVVLTVEELHEKIKRTTSNSHELMVFESFLIFNKHVLKTNFYQPTKVALSFRMDPSFLPEIEYPTKLFGMFLVIGSEFRGFHLRFRDVARGGIRIIRSRNGEAYSINLRSLFDENYALAATQQRKNKDIPEGGSKGTVLLDANQQDKPLVAFEKYVDAILDLLIVGQTPGIKERIVDLYKKPEILFFGPDEGTADYMDWASAHARVRGATFWKAFTTGKSQSLGGIPHDIYGMTTR
;
A
#
# COMPACT_ATOMS: atom_id res chain seq x y z
N MET A 1 10.52 -32.07 -16.46
CA MET A 1 10.11 -30.73 -16.92
C MET A 1 8.63 -30.71 -17.37
N ALA A 2 7.73 -31.38 -16.65
CA ALA A 2 6.28 -31.21 -16.86
C ALA A 2 5.40 -31.71 -15.69
N ASP A 3 5.94 -32.32 -14.62
CA ASP A 3 5.06 -33.11 -13.73
C ASP A 3 5.40 -33.09 -12.22
N LEU A 4 5.97 -32.00 -11.70
CA LEU A 4 6.25 -31.90 -10.25
C LEU A 4 6.10 -30.50 -9.63
N MET A 5 5.42 -29.57 -10.31
CA MET A 5 5.13 -28.22 -9.82
C MET A 5 3.70 -28.13 -9.25
N ARG A 6 3.29 -29.10 -8.41
CA ARG A 6 2.11 -28.96 -7.55
C ARG A 6 2.53 -28.27 -6.26
N THR A 7 2.34 -26.97 -6.19
CA THR A 7 2.23 -26.27 -4.90
C THR A 7 1.03 -26.84 -4.13
N GLY A 8 1.18 -26.93 -2.80
CA GLY A 8 0.40 -27.78 -1.92
C GLY A 8 -1.11 -27.71 -2.12
N SER A 9 -1.64 -28.85 -2.56
CA SER A 9 -3.06 -29.18 -2.60
C SER A 9 -3.56 -29.55 -1.20
N THR A 10 -4.48 -28.76 -0.66
CA THR A 10 -5.53 -29.22 0.26
C THR A 10 -6.77 -28.38 -0.03
N GLY A 11 -7.89 -29.06 -0.31
CA GLY A 11 -9.04 -28.57 -1.07
C GLY A 11 -9.71 -27.28 -0.59
N ASP A 12 -9.97 -26.40 -1.55
CA ASP A 12 -11.31 -25.91 -1.91
C ASP A 12 -11.21 -25.16 -3.27
N GLY A 13 -12.05 -25.51 -4.25
CA GLY A 13 -12.34 -24.72 -5.48
C GLY A 13 -11.21 -23.95 -6.20
N THR A 14 -10.05 -24.54 -6.50
CA THR A 14 -8.96 -23.83 -7.17
C THR A 14 -9.27 -23.53 -8.65
N LEU A 15 -9.31 -22.23 -9.00
CA LEU A 15 -9.42 -21.75 -10.37
C LEU A 15 -8.28 -22.29 -11.26
N PRO A 16 -8.52 -22.55 -12.55
CA PRO A 16 -7.45 -22.93 -13.48
C PRO A 16 -6.39 -21.83 -13.57
N GLN A 17 -5.11 -22.21 -13.38
CA GLN A 17 -3.96 -21.29 -13.43
C GLN A 17 -3.65 -20.79 -14.84
N THR A 18 -4.26 -21.38 -15.87
CA THR A 18 -4.12 -20.98 -17.28
C THR A 18 -5.47 -20.50 -17.79
N VAL A 19 -5.50 -19.30 -18.37
CA VAL A 19 -6.67 -18.69 -18.98
C VAL A 19 -6.51 -18.64 -20.49
N LYS A 20 -7.62 -18.82 -21.22
CA LYS A 20 -7.66 -18.69 -22.68
C LYS A 20 -7.12 -17.33 -23.11
N ASN A 21 -6.40 -17.31 -24.24
CA ASN A 21 -5.85 -16.09 -24.85
C ASN A 21 -6.93 -15.24 -25.51
N THR A 22 -7.74 -14.63 -24.67
CA THR A 22 -8.80 -13.71 -25.03
C THR A 22 -8.63 -12.46 -24.18
N SER A 23 -9.18 -11.33 -24.61
CA SER A 23 -9.14 -10.08 -23.85
C SER A 23 -9.82 -10.20 -22.47
N GLY A 24 -10.60 -11.26 -22.25
CA GLY A 24 -11.38 -11.51 -21.03
C GLY A 24 -12.70 -10.73 -21.00
N TYR A 25 -12.86 -9.82 -21.95
CA TYR A 25 -14.03 -9.01 -22.25
C TYR A 25 -14.36 -9.22 -23.73
N ILE A 26 -15.61 -9.07 -24.14
CA ILE A 26 -16.00 -9.12 -25.55
C ILE A 26 -15.37 -7.90 -26.21
N ASP A 27 -14.61 -8.13 -27.29
CA ASP A 27 -14.04 -7.03 -28.08
C ASP A 27 -15.20 -6.17 -28.57
N ASN A 28 -15.16 -4.88 -28.25
CA ASN A 28 -16.18 -3.96 -28.72
C ASN A 28 -16.03 -3.91 -30.25
N ALA A 29 -17.06 -4.24 -31.01
CA ALA A 29 -17.06 -4.04 -32.45
C ALA A 29 -17.99 -2.85 -32.73
N PHE A 30 -17.42 -1.70 -33.05
CA PHE A 30 -18.25 -0.53 -33.37
C PHE A 30 -18.68 -0.61 -34.84
N SER A 31 -19.90 -1.07 -35.08
CA SER A 31 -20.44 -1.22 -36.45
C SER A 31 -20.51 0.09 -37.23
N GLY A 32 -20.59 1.25 -36.55
CA GLY A 32 -20.63 2.58 -37.16
C GLY A 32 -19.25 3.19 -37.46
N LYS A 33 -18.15 2.43 -37.29
CA LYS A 33 -16.78 2.98 -37.35
C LYS A 33 -16.44 3.58 -38.70
N GLU A 34 -16.77 2.91 -39.80
CA GLU A 34 -16.50 3.42 -41.16
C GLU A 34 -17.28 4.70 -41.45
N GLU A 35 -18.56 4.76 -41.08
CA GLU A 35 -19.40 5.96 -41.26
C GLU A 35 -18.88 7.14 -40.41
N GLN A 36 -18.44 6.86 -39.18
CA GLN A 36 -17.85 7.86 -38.31
C GLN A 36 -16.52 8.40 -38.87
N MET A 37 -15.68 7.56 -39.48
CA MET A 37 -14.44 7.99 -40.14
C MET A 37 -14.70 8.99 -41.26
N VAL A 38 -15.75 8.77 -42.07
CA VAL A 38 -16.14 9.71 -43.12
C VAL A 38 -16.57 11.03 -42.49
N LYS A 39 -17.47 11.01 -41.51
CA LYS A 39 -17.94 12.23 -40.83
C LYS A 39 -16.81 13.02 -40.15
N VAL A 40 -15.85 12.33 -39.54
CA VAL A 40 -14.66 12.96 -38.95
C VAL A 40 -13.78 13.59 -40.03
N THR A 41 -13.60 12.93 -41.17
CA THR A 41 -12.81 13.46 -42.29
C THR A 41 -13.46 14.72 -42.87
N ASP A 42 -14.78 14.72 -43.01
CA ASP A 42 -15.54 15.89 -43.46
C ASP A 42 -15.42 17.05 -42.47
N TYR A 43 -15.59 16.78 -41.17
CA TYR A 43 -15.43 17.79 -40.12
C TYR A 43 -14.03 18.41 -40.11
N LEU A 44 -12.97 17.59 -40.23
CA LEU A 44 -11.59 18.09 -40.30
C LEU A 44 -11.34 18.95 -41.54
N SER A 45 -11.92 18.54 -42.68
CA SER A 45 -11.80 19.28 -43.95
C SER A 45 -12.51 20.63 -43.88
N GLU A 46 -13.67 20.69 -43.21
CA GLU A 46 -14.41 21.94 -42.97
C GLU A 46 -13.63 22.92 -42.10
N LYS A 47 -12.96 22.44 -41.04
CA LYS A 47 -12.17 23.30 -40.14
C LYS A 47 -10.87 23.80 -40.75
N ALA A 48 -10.34 23.13 -41.78
CA ALA A 48 -9.15 23.52 -42.56
C ALA A 48 -7.84 23.72 -41.75
N PHE A 49 -7.71 23.16 -40.55
CA PHE A 49 -6.45 23.18 -39.78
C PHE A 49 -5.42 22.15 -40.26
N ILE A 50 -5.88 21.04 -40.85
CA ILE A 50 -5.04 20.02 -41.48
C ILE A 50 -5.18 20.18 -43.00
N PRO A 51 -4.09 20.16 -43.78
CA PRO A 51 -4.18 20.16 -45.24
C PRO A 51 -5.09 19.03 -45.73
N ALA A 52 -6.03 19.32 -46.64
CA ALA A 52 -7.03 18.35 -47.10
C ALA A 52 -6.40 17.05 -47.64
N ALA A 53 -5.25 17.15 -48.30
CA ALA A 53 -4.48 16.00 -48.80
C ALA A 53 -3.96 15.05 -47.70
N LEU A 54 -3.87 15.52 -46.46
CA LEU A 54 -3.36 14.76 -45.31
C LEU A 54 -4.48 14.34 -44.35
N ALA A 55 -5.64 15.01 -44.36
CA ALA A 55 -6.74 14.74 -43.44
C ALA A 55 -7.17 13.26 -43.47
N GLN A 56 -7.38 12.69 -44.66
CA GLN A 56 -7.78 11.29 -44.81
C GLN A 56 -6.71 10.31 -44.28
N ASN A 57 -5.42 10.61 -44.50
CA ASN A 57 -4.32 9.77 -44.01
C ASN A 57 -4.21 9.82 -42.48
N GLU A 58 -4.38 11.00 -41.87
CA GLU A 58 -4.36 11.17 -40.42
C GLU A 58 -5.54 10.46 -39.75
N VAL A 59 -6.74 10.54 -40.35
CA VAL A 59 -7.92 9.78 -39.89
C VAL A 59 -7.69 8.27 -40.01
N SER A 60 -7.24 7.80 -41.17
CA SER A 60 -6.96 6.36 -41.38
C SER A 60 -5.92 5.84 -40.41
N TRP A 61 -4.86 6.62 -40.18
CA TRP A 61 -3.81 6.26 -39.23
C TRP A 61 -4.35 6.21 -37.79
N PHE A 62 -5.21 7.16 -37.42
CA PHE A 62 -5.79 7.23 -36.08
C PHE A 62 -6.74 6.06 -35.78
N TYR A 63 -7.62 5.72 -36.73
CA TYR A 63 -8.60 4.64 -36.59
C TYR A 63 -8.03 3.24 -36.78
N GLY A 64 -7.00 3.09 -37.64
CA GLY A 64 -6.44 1.80 -38.01
C GLY A 64 -5.10 1.50 -37.32
N ASN A 65 -4.09 2.34 -37.53
CA ASN A 65 -2.69 1.99 -37.25
C ASN A 65 -2.32 2.11 -35.76
N LEU A 66 -2.98 2.99 -35.01
CA LEU A 66 -2.77 3.10 -33.57
C LEU A 66 -3.33 1.90 -32.80
N GLY A 67 -4.34 1.22 -33.35
CA GLY A 67 -5.02 0.13 -32.65
C GLY A 67 -5.70 0.60 -31.37
N ILE A 68 -6.38 1.75 -31.43
CA ILE A 68 -7.26 2.25 -30.36
C ILE A 68 -8.49 1.33 -30.27
N ASP A 69 -8.90 0.99 -29.06
CA ASP A 69 -10.07 0.14 -28.81
C ASP A 69 -11.36 0.78 -29.37
N ASP A 70 -12.22 -0.03 -29.98
CA ASP A 70 -13.48 0.40 -30.58
C ASP A 70 -14.45 1.07 -29.59
N MET A 71 -14.31 0.80 -28.28
CA MET A 71 -15.09 1.46 -27.25
C MET A 71 -14.94 2.98 -27.29
N TYR A 72 -13.71 3.44 -27.55
CA TYR A 72 -13.42 4.87 -27.66
C TYR A 72 -14.28 5.51 -28.75
N PHE A 73 -14.28 4.91 -29.94
CA PHE A 73 -15.01 5.40 -31.11
C PHE A 73 -16.53 5.35 -30.89
N ALA A 74 -17.02 4.31 -30.21
CA ALA A 74 -18.43 4.20 -29.86
C ALA A 74 -18.89 5.24 -28.83
N SER A 75 -18.00 5.68 -27.92
CA SER A 75 -18.34 6.63 -26.85
C SER A 75 -18.10 8.10 -27.17
N GLU A 76 -17.27 8.40 -28.17
CA GLU A 76 -16.87 9.78 -28.48
C GLU A 76 -17.64 10.36 -29.67
N SER A 77 -17.86 11.68 -29.61
CA SER A 77 -18.49 12.40 -30.71
C SER A 77 -17.51 12.59 -31.87
N VAL A 78 -18.06 12.75 -33.09
CA VAL A 78 -17.29 13.09 -34.30
C VAL A 78 -16.38 14.30 -34.05
N GLU A 79 -16.92 15.34 -33.42
CA GLU A 79 -16.19 16.55 -33.06
C GLU A 79 -15.03 16.26 -32.09
N SER A 80 -15.26 15.46 -31.05
CA SER A 80 -14.20 15.12 -30.08
C SER A 80 -13.07 14.36 -30.76
N ILE A 81 -13.39 13.37 -31.58
CA ILE A 81 -12.41 12.60 -32.34
C ILE A 81 -11.63 13.49 -33.32
N ALA A 82 -12.32 14.38 -34.04
CA ALA A 82 -11.67 15.34 -34.92
C ALA A 82 -10.70 16.26 -34.14
N ASN A 83 -11.11 16.77 -32.97
CA ASN A 83 -10.24 17.56 -32.10
C ASN A 83 -9.01 16.77 -31.62
N HIS A 84 -9.18 15.49 -31.30
CA HIS A 84 -8.06 14.62 -30.94
C HIS A 84 -7.08 14.44 -32.11
N ILE A 85 -7.56 14.23 -33.33
CA ILE A 85 -6.71 14.13 -34.53
C ILE A 85 -6.01 15.47 -34.83
N MET A 86 -6.69 16.61 -34.68
CA MET A 86 -6.05 17.93 -34.84
C MET A 86 -4.96 18.15 -33.80
N ALA A 87 -5.20 17.77 -32.54
CA ALA A 87 -4.20 17.87 -31.49
C ALA A 87 -3.00 16.97 -31.76
N LEU A 88 -3.21 15.75 -32.26
CA LEU A 88 -2.15 14.84 -32.71
C LEU A 88 -1.32 15.45 -33.85
N TYR A 89 -1.99 15.99 -34.86
CA TYR A 89 -1.33 16.63 -36.00
C TYR A 89 -0.54 17.88 -35.56
N GLY A 90 -1.12 18.70 -34.68
CA GLY A 90 -0.43 19.84 -34.06
C GLY A 90 0.81 19.41 -33.27
N ALA A 91 0.71 18.33 -32.49
CA ALA A 91 1.85 17.77 -31.76
C ALA A 91 2.95 17.24 -32.70
N LYS A 92 2.60 16.64 -33.85
CA LYS A 92 3.56 16.23 -34.90
C LYS A 92 4.32 17.44 -35.45
N ILE A 93 3.62 18.53 -35.78
CA ILE A 93 4.25 19.77 -36.27
C ILE A 93 5.15 20.37 -35.20
N PHE A 94 4.68 20.43 -33.95
CA PHE A 94 5.45 21.01 -32.85
C PHE A 94 6.72 20.22 -32.51
N ALA A 95 6.66 18.88 -32.54
CA ALA A 95 7.84 18.04 -32.38
C ALA A 95 8.86 18.28 -33.51
N TYR A 96 8.37 18.40 -34.75
CA TYR A 96 9.20 18.71 -35.91
C TYR A 96 9.91 20.05 -35.78
N THR A 97 9.23 21.12 -35.31
CA THR A 97 9.86 22.44 -35.15
C THR A 97 10.89 22.50 -34.03
N LYS A 98 10.78 21.64 -33.02
CA LYS A 98 11.75 21.55 -31.92
C LYS A 98 12.98 20.68 -32.22
N ASN A 99 13.04 19.99 -33.36
CA ASN A 99 13.95 18.86 -33.59
C ASN A 99 13.88 17.82 -32.45
N ASP A 100 12.72 17.73 -31.79
CA ASP A 100 12.52 16.80 -30.70
C ASP A 100 11.96 15.49 -31.27
N SER A 101 12.48 14.37 -30.79
CA SER A 101 12.00 13.03 -31.14
C SER A 101 10.82 12.59 -30.26
N GLY A 102 10.53 13.35 -29.19
CA GLY A 102 9.39 13.16 -28.31
C GLY A 102 8.14 13.82 -28.87
N LEU A 103 7.19 13.02 -29.33
CA LEU A 103 5.84 13.49 -29.59
C LEU A 103 5.05 13.42 -28.28
N ASP A 104 4.68 14.59 -27.73
CA ASP A 104 3.93 14.71 -26.47
C ASP A 104 2.46 14.97 -26.77
N ILE A 105 1.62 14.00 -26.42
CA ILE A 105 0.17 14.05 -26.57
C ILE A 105 -0.41 14.02 -25.17
N ASN A 106 -1.29 14.97 -24.91
CA ASN A 106 -2.06 14.99 -23.68
C ASN A 106 -3.46 15.53 -23.98
N LEU A 107 -4.42 14.63 -24.01
CA LEU A 107 -5.83 14.92 -24.27
C LEU A 107 -6.61 14.47 -23.04
N GLU A 108 -7.38 15.37 -22.47
CA GLU A 108 -8.20 15.08 -21.31
C GLU A 108 -9.61 15.64 -21.48
N ARG A 109 -10.59 14.83 -21.11
CA ARG A 109 -11.99 15.21 -21.00
C ARG A 109 -12.49 14.67 -19.67
N GLU A 110 -12.90 15.55 -18.78
CA GLU A 110 -13.51 15.19 -17.50
C GLU A 110 -14.94 15.71 -17.45
N THR A 111 -15.85 14.85 -17.01
CA THR A 111 -17.24 15.19 -16.68
C THR A 111 -17.53 14.77 -15.24
N GLU A 112 -18.71 15.10 -14.72
CA GLU A 112 -19.12 14.63 -13.39
C GLU A 112 -19.30 13.10 -13.34
N GLU A 113 -19.62 12.49 -14.48
CA GLU A 113 -19.96 11.07 -14.63
C GLU A 113 -18.76 10.19 -15.04
N GLY A 114 -17.62 10.81 -15.39
CA GLY A 114 -16.47 10.06 -15.88
C GLY A 114 -15.33 10.91 -16.43
N ALA A 115 -14.34 10.23 -17.02
CA ALA A 115 -13.21 10.89 -17.66
C ALA A 115 -12.59 10.05 -18.77
N VAL A 116 -12.02 10.73 -19.76
CA VAL A 116 -11.19 10.14 -20.80
C VAL A 116 -9.84 10.84 -20.79
N TYR A 117 -8.77 10.06 -20.67
CA TYR A 117 -7.40 10.55 -20.80
C TYR A 117 -6.70 9.80 -21.92
N ILE A 118 -6.09 10.51 -22.85
CA ILE A 118 -5.29 9.95 -23.93
C ILE A 118 -3.96 10.68 -23.96
N HIS A 119 -2.88 9.95 -23.70
CA HIS A 119 -1.56 10.56 -23.64
C HIS A 119 -0.47 9.65 -24.18
N THR A 120 0.66 10.27 -24.55
CA THR A 120 1.88 9.53 -24.86
C THR A 120 2.55 9.02 -23.61
N SER A 121 2.96 7.76 -23.62
CA SER A 121 3.79 7.18 -22.57
C SER A 121 4.77 6.15 -23.13
N ARG A 122 5.93 6.06 -22.49
CA ARG A 122 6.89 4.99 -22.74
C ARG A 122 6.48 3.74 -21.95
N PRO A 123 6.39 2.56 -22.57
CA PRO A 123 6.09 1.33 -21.85
C PRO A 123 7.15 1.05 -20.79
N GLY A 124 6.71 0.67 -19.58
CA GLY A 124 7.63 0.23 -18.54
C GLY A 124 8.35 1.34 -17.77
N VAL A 125 7.94 2.60 -17.96
CA VAL A 125 8.59 3.74 -17.32
C VAL A 125 7.58 4.50 -16.46
N SER A 126 7.93 4.72 -15.20
CA SER A 126 7.15 5.53 -14.27
C SER A 126 7.25 7.02 -14.58
N GLN A 127 6.12 7.72 -14.47
CA GLN A 127 6.04 9.15 -14.73
C GLN A 127 6.25 9.95 -13.44
N LEU A 128 7.36 10.69 -13.36
CA LEU A 128 7.72 11.53 -12.21
C LEU A 128 7.08 12.92 -12.25
N PHE A 129 6.92 13.48 -13.46
CA PHE A 129 6.48 14.84 -13.70
C PHE A 129 5.37 14.88 -14.75
N GLY A 130 4.67 16.02 -14.84
CA GLY A 130 3.56 16.22 -15.76
C GLY A 130 2.20 15.84 -15.14
N PRO A 131 1.20 15.50 -15.97
CA PRO A 131 -0.20 15.42 -15.54
C PRO A 131 -0.52 14.29 -14.56
N GLN A 132 0.36 13.28 -14.43
CA GLN A 132 0.22 12.16 -13.47
C GLN A 132 -1.19 11.53 -13.47
N HIS A 133 -1.70 11.19 -14.67
CA HIS A 133 -3.08 10.77 -14.88
C HIS A 133 -3.55 9.66 -13.94
N GLU A 134 -2.75 8.61 -13.71
CA GLU A 134 -3.17 7.52 -12.82
C GLU A 134 -3.36 7.99 -11.37
N LYS A 135 -2.53 8.91 -10.87
CA LYS A 135 -2.71 9.49 -9.53
C LYS A 135 -3.93 10.41 -9.46
N ARG A 136 -4.21 11.16 -10.54
CA ARG A 136 -5.43 11.96 -10.66
C ARG A 136 -6.67 11.07 -10.68
N ILE A 137 -6.60 9.92 -11.38
CA ILE A 137 -7.66 8.91 -11.42
C ILE A 137 -7.90 8.31 -10.03
N ASP A 138 -6.83 7.92 -9.34
CA ASP A 138 -6.91 7.44 -7.96
C ASP A 138 -7.64 8.44 -7.05
N ALA A 139 -7.14 9.68 -6.99
CA ALA A 139 -7.66 10.69 -6.08
C ALA A 139 -9.11 11.12 -6.39
N LYS A 140 -9.48 11.24 -7.67
CA LYS A 140 -10.81 11.74 -8.07
C LYS A 140 -11.89 10.65 -8.13
N TYR A 141 -11.53 9.40 -8.45
CA TYR A 141 -12.50 8.37 -8.80
C TYR A 141 -12.33 7.09 -7.97
N LEU A 142 -11.14 6.50 -7.91
CA LEU A 142 -10.97 5.17 -7.30
C LEU A 142 -10.92 5.21 -5.77
N ASP A 143 -10.19 6.16 -5.17
CA ASP A 143 -10.01 6.25 -3.71
C ASP A 143 -11.29 6.74 -2.99
N VAL A 144 -12.16 7.45 -3.71
CA VAL A 144 -13.46 7.94 -3.21
C VAL A 144 -14.58 6.92 -3.41
N SER A 145 -14.36 5.89 -4.22
CA SER A 145 -15.37 4.87 -4.54
C SER A 145 -15.82 4.13 -3.27
N ASN A 146 -17.13 3.95 -3.14
CA ASN A 146 -17.80 3.22 -2.07
C ASN A 146 -19.04 2.48 -2.62
N THR A 147 -19.83 1.86 -1.76
CA THR A 147 -21.00 1.06 -2.16
C THR A 147 -22.12 1.89 -2.80
N GLU A 148 -22.18 3.20 -2.52
CA GLU A 148 -23.19 4.11 -3.07
C GLU A 148 -22.75 4.73 -4.40
N ARG A 149 -21.47 5.11 -4.50
CA ARG A 149 -20.90 5.77 -5.67
C ARG A 149 -19.53 5.19 -5.98
N ALA A 150 -19.40 4.57 -7.15
CA ALA A 150 -18.16 3.93 -7.57
C ALA A 150 -17.90 4.15 -9.06
N TYR A 151 -16.64 3.98 -9.46
CA TYR A 151 -16.22 4.17 -10.84
C TYR A 151 -15.48 2.95 -11.39
N ARG A 152 -15.78 2.63 -12.63
CA ARG A 152 -15.10 1.63 -13.44
C ARG A 152 -14.01 2.29 -14.27
N LEU A 153 -12.87 1.62 -14.41
CA LEU A 153 -11.77 2.06 -15.27
C LEU A 153 -11.42 0.99 -16.28
N GLU A 154 -11.34 1.37 -17.56
CA GLU A 154 -10.73 0.57 -18.61
C GLU A 154 -9.51 1.33 -19.15
N SER A 155 -8.38 0.65 -19.36
CA SER A 155 -7.18 1.29 -19.89
C SER A 155 -6.49 0.42 -20.93
N TYR A 156 -6.11 1.04 -22.04
CA TYR A 156 -5.52 0.36 -23.18
C TYR A 156 -4.22 1.05 -23.61
N ARG A 157 -3.27 0.25 -24.10
CA ARG A 157 -2.03 0.73 -24.73
C ARG A 157 -2.07 0.41 -26.22
N SER A 158 -1.74 1.39 -27.05
CA SER A 158 -1.63 1.18 -28.50
C SER A 158 -0.59 0.11 -28.82
N ARG A 159 -0.86 -0.72 -29.84
CA ARG A 159 0.13 -1.69 -30.34
C ARG A 159 1.22 -0.98 -31.14
N GLY A 160 0.85 0.05 -31.91
CA GLY A 160 1.76 0.89 -32.68
C GLY A 160 2.39 2.02 -31.86
N THR A 161 3.52 2.54 -32.34
CA THR A 161 4.13 3.76 -31.83
C THR A 161 3.51 4.99 -32.49
N VAL A 162 3.57 6.13 -31.78
CA VAL A 162 3.01 7.40 -32.24
C VAL A 162 3.78 7.99 -33.43
N SER A 163 5.05 7.62 -33.57
CA SER A 163 5.89 7.92 -34.72
C SER A 163 6.82 6.74 -34.99
N SER A 164 7.22 6.55 -36.24
CA SER A 164 8.25 5.56 -36.63
C SER A 164 9.62 5.87 -36.00
N SER A 165 9.86 7.12 -35.63
CA SER A 165 11.09 7.59 -34.97
C SER A 165 11.05 7.59 -33.44
N SER A 166 9.92 7.21 -32.81
CA SER A 166 9.73 7.31 -31.37
C SER A 166 9.36 5.97 -30.73
N SER A 167 9.85 5.71 -29.52
CA SER A 167 9.47 4.55 -28.70
C SER A 167 8.23 4.80 -27.83
N THR A 168 7.51 5.91 -28.08
CA THR A 168 6.29 6.28 -27.33
C THR A 168 5.06 5.62 -27.94
N GLN A 169 4.18 5.17 -27.06
CA GLN A 169 2.87 4.61 -27.41
C GLN A 169 1.77 5.47 -26.79
N LEU A 170 0.57 5.41 -27.37
CA LEU A 170 -0.60 6.00 -26.74
C LEU A 170 -1.06 5.12 -25.58
N ARG A 171 -1.45 5.79 -24.51
CA ARG A 171 -2.13 5.22 -23.37
C ARG A 171 -3.47 5.91 -23.21
N THR A 172 -4.53 5.12 -23.15
CA THR A 172 -5.88 5.60 -22.96
C THR A 172 -6.44 5.10 -21.63
N TYR A 173 -7.24 5.94 -20.98
CA TYR A 173 -8.00 5.62 -19.77
C TYR A 173 -9.44 6.08 -19.97
N PHE A 174 -10.38 5.20 -19.65
CA PHE A 174 -11.82 5.44 -19.70
C PHE A 174 -12.37 5.20 -18.31
N VAL A 175 -12.75 6.26 -17.61
CA VAL A 175 -13.38 6.23 -16.30
C VAL A 175 -14.86 6.52 -16.46
N ARG A 176 -15.72 5.71 -15.84
CA ARG A 176 -17.18 5.88 -15.89
C ARG A 176 -17.79 5.52 -14.54
N GLU A 177 -18.80 6.26 -14.13
CA GLU A 177 -19.60 5.94 -12.95
C GLU A 177 -20.35 4.61 -13.15
N CYS A 178 -20.38 3.78 -12.10
CA CYS A 178 -21.02 2.46 -12.14
C CYS A 178 -22.55 2.57 -12.05
N SER A 179 -23.24 1.74 -12.83
CA SER A 179 -24.67 1.46 -12.71
C SER A 179 -24.86 0.01 -12.29
N PHE A 180 -24.92 -0.23 -10.99
CA PHE A 180 -25.08 -1.57 -10.41
C PHE A 180 -26.43 -2.20 -10.74
N VAL A 181 -26.46 -3.52 -10.89
CA VAL A 181 -27.71 -4.30 -11.00
C VAL A 181 -28.50 -4.18 -9.69
N ASN A 182 -27.85 -4.48 -8.57
CA ASN A 182 -28.39 -4.31 -7.23
C ASN A 182 -27.48 -3.40 -6.40
N PRO A 183 -27.85 -2.12 -6.17
CA PRO A 183 -27.05 -1.18 -5.38
C PRO A 183 -26.93 -1.53 -3.89
N ALA A 184 -27.83 -2.35 -3.34
CA ALA A 184 -27.86 -2.69 -1.92
C ALA A 184 -28.11 -4.20 -1.72
N PRO A 185 -27.13 -5.06 -2.06
CA PRO A 185 -27.28 -6.50 -1.96
C PRO A 185 -27.43 -6.95 -0.50
N THR A 186 -28.28 -7.95 -0.27
CA THR A 186 -28.34 -8.66 1.03
C THR A 186 -27.10 -9.52 1.25
N LYS A 187 -26.87 -10.03 2.48
CA LYS A 187 -25.71 -10.88 2.79
C LYS A 187 -25.66 -12.17 1.98
N GLU A 188 -26.81 -12.69 1.56
CA GLU A 188 -26.89 -13.88 0.72
C GLU A 188 -26.54 -13.54 -0.75
N GLN A 189 -26.88 -12.32 -1.19
CA GLN A 189 -26.65 -11.83 -2.55
C GLN A 189 -25.24 -11.24 -2.75
N GLU A 190 -24.55 -10.83 -1.69
CA GLU A 190 -23.26 -10.14 -1.78
C GLU A 190 -22.17 -10.99 -2.46
N THR A 191 -22.34 -12.31 -2.56
CA THR A 191 -21.41 -13.22 -3.23
C THR A 191 -21.73 -13.49 -4.69
N ASP A 192 -22.91 -13.06 -5.17
CA ASP A 192 -23.33 -13.25 -6.56
C ASP A 192 -22.92 -12.05 -7.41
N ILE A 193 -21.95 -12.29 -8.30
CA ILE A 193 -21.43 -11.26 -9.20
C ILE A 193 -22.51 -10.69 -10.13
N ARG A 194 -23.54 -11.48 -10.47
CA ARG A 194 -24.63 -11.03 -11.36
C ARG A 194 -25.56 -10.03 -10.70
N GLU A 195 -25.60 -10.01 -9.37
CA GLU A 195 -26.35 -9.04 -8.57
C GLU A 195 -25.49 -7.81 -8.26
N THR A 196 -24.21 -8.00 -7.92
CA THR A 196 -23.39 -6.92 -7.38
C THR A 196 -22.64 -6.09 -8.42
N ALA A 197 -22.56 -6.56 -9.66
CA ALA A 197 -21.75 -5.92 -10.69
C ALA A 197 -22.48 -4.78 -11.42
N ASP A 198 -21.68 -3.98 -12.11
CA ASP A 198 -22.14 -3.00 -13.08
C ASP A 198 -22.81 -3.69 -14.30
N LYS A 199 -23.88 -3.10 -14.82
CA LYS A 199 -24.63 -3.64 -15.97
C LYS A 199 -23.76 -3.76 -17.22
N SER A 200 -22.98 -2.72 -17.54
CA SER A 200 -22.10 -2.72 -18.72
C SER A 200 -20.94 -3.70 -18.58
N PHE A 201 -20.46 -3.92 -17.35
CA PHE A 201 -19.48 -4.98 -17.07
C PHE A 201 -20.07 -6.35 -17.40
N LEU A 202 -21.28 -6.67 -16.94
CA LEU A 202 -21.90 -7.98 -17.17
C LEU A 202 -22.15 -8.25 -18.66
N GLU A 203 -22.52 -7.23 -19.43
CA GLU A 203 -22.70 -7.34 -20.88
C GLU A 203 -21.37 -7.64 -21.61
N LYS A 204 -20.26 -7.10 -21.10
CA LYS A 204 -18.94 -7.20 -21.74
C LYS A 204 -18.10 -8.36 -21.23
N ALA A 205 -18.23 -8.74 -19.97
CA ALA A 205 -17.35 -9.73 -19.36
C ALA A 205 -17.64 -11.12 -19.93
N THR A 206 -16.57 -11.86 -20.28
CA THR A 206 -16.73 -13.27 -20.66
C THR A 206 -17.11 -14.12 -19.44
N GLU A 207 -17.79 -15.25 -19.65
CA GLU A 207 -18.13 -16.17 -18.55
C GLU A 207 -16.90 -16.62 -17.75
N ASN A 208 -15.75 -16.83 -18.40
CA ASN A 208 -14.49 -17.13 -17.70
C ASN A 208 -14.05 -15.99 -16.75
N THR A 209 -14.15 -14.72 -17.19
CA THR A 209 -13.85 -13.59 -16.31
C THR A 209 -14.86 -13.49 -15.16
N LEU A 210 -16.14 -13.76 -15.41
CA LEU A 210 -17.17 -13.78 -14.36
C LEU A 210 -16.90 -14.87 -13.32
N GLU A 211 -16.49 -16.06 -13.74
CA GLU A 211 -16.11 -17.17 -12.84
C GLU A 211 -14.90 -16.80 -11.97
N ILE A 212 -13.83 -16.27 -12.58
CA ILE A 212 -12.62 -15.83 -11.86
C ILE A 212 -12.97 -14.75 -10.84
N TYR A 213 -13.71 -13.71 -11.25
CA TYR A 213 -14.05 -12.61 -10.35
C TYR A 213 -15.02 -13.06 -9.25
N SER A 214 -16.00 -13.93 -9.55
CA SER A 214 -16.91 -14.48 -8.53
C SER A 214 -16.15 -15.24 -7.45
N ALA A 215 -15.20 -16.10 -7.82
CA ALA A 215 -14.37 -16.82 -6.85
C ALA A 215 -13.49 -15.87 -6.02
N ILE A 216 -12.88 -14.87 -6.65
CA ILE A 216 -12.03 -13.89 -5.97
C ILE A 216 -12.85 -12.99 -5.03
N ILE A 217 -14.07 -12.58 -5.40
CA ILE A 217 -14.99 -11.82 -4.54
C ILE A 217 -15.27 -12.57 -3.25
N LYS A 218 -15.60 -13.87 -3.34
CA LYS A 218 -15.84 -14.72 -2.16
C LYS A 218 -14.64 -14.74 -1.22
N LEU A 219 -13.43 -14.86 -1.78
CA LEU A 219 -12.20 -14.82 -0.99
C LEU A 219 -11.95 -13.44 -0.36
N ALA A 220 -12.22 -12.36 -1.09
CA ALA A 220 -11.99 -10.99 -0.63
C ALA A 220 -12.99 -10.55 0.45
N LEU A 221 -14.23 -11.03 0.41
CA LEU A 221 -15.22 -10.82 1.47
C LEU A 221 -14.79 -11.51 2.78
N ALA A 222 -14.29 -12.75 2.67
CA ALA A 222 -13.86 -13.56 3.81
C ALA A 222 -12.53 -13.11 4.44
N ARG A 223 -11.68 -12.37 3.70
CA ARG A 223 -10.35 -11.94 4.14
C ARG A 223 -10.32 -10.45 4.47
N THR A 224 -9.36 -10.04 5.31
CA THR A 224 -9.15 -8.63 5.67
C THR A 224 -8.15 -7.94 4.73
N GLY A 225 -7.16 -8.68 4.21
CA GLY A 225 -6.17 -8.18 3.26
C GLY A 225 -6.50 -8.48 1.81
N PRO A 226 -5.67 -7.99 0.87
CA PRO A 226 -5.91 -8.17 -0.55
C PRO A 226 -5.78 -9.64 -0.94
N VAL A 227 -6.62 -10.06 -1.89
CA VAL A 227 -6.49 -11.34 -2.59
C VAL A 227 -5.76 -11.07 -3.89
N ILE A 228 -4.64 -11.74 -4.12
CA ILE A 228 -3.80 -11.53 -5.30
C ILE A 228 -3.62 -12.89 -5.97
N GLU A 229 -4.17 -13.02 -7.18
CA GLU A 229 -4.09 -14.24 -7.99
C GLU A 229 -3.44 -13.94 -9.34
N MET A 230 -2.66 -14.91 -9.85
CA MET A 230 -1.94 -14.82 -11.11
C MET A 230 -2.37 -15.94 -12.04
N PHE A 231 -2.61 -15.58 -13.29
CA PHE A 231 -3.04 -16.49 -14.34
C PHE A 231 -2.11 -16.37 -15.55
N GLU A 232 -1.72 -17.52 -16.10
CA GLU A 232 -0.99 -17.63 -17.34
C GLU A 232 -1.93 -17.49 -18.54
N VAL A 233 -1.57 -16.68 -19.54
CA VAL A 233 -2.36 -16.56 -20.76
C VAL A 233 -1.91 -17.60 -21.79
N GLU A 234 -2.82 -18.45 -22.26
CA GLU A 234 -2.54 -19.56 -23.17
C GLU A 234 -1.82 -19.09 -24.46
N GLY A 235 -0.77 -19.79 -24.90
CA GLY A 235 -0.06 -19.43 -26.13
C GLY A 235 0.62 -18.04 -26.13
N SER A 236 0.72 -17.39 -24.96
CA SER A 236 1.37 -16.09 -24.77
C SER A 236 2.29 -16.11 -23.56
N ARG A 237 3.28 -15.21 -23.53
CA ARG A 237 4.08 -14.93 -22.31
C ARG A 237 3.47 -13.82 -21.44
N GLU A 238 2.29 -13.32 -21.83
CA GLU A 238 1.50 -12.39 -21.02
C GLU A 238 1.05 -13.07 -19.72
N ARG A 239 1.11 -12.31 -18.61
CA ARG A 239 0.62 -12.74 -17.29
C ARG A 239 -0.53 -11.84 -16.85
N ARG A 240 -1.66 -12.44 -16.45
CA ARG A 240 -2.81 -11.71 -15.89
C ARG A 240 -2.72 -11.73 -14.38
N LEU A 241 -2.61 -10.56 -13.76
CA LEU A 241 -2.63 -10.37 -12.31
C LEU A 241 -3.98 -9.80 -11.91
N VAL A 242 -4.70 -10.48 -11.01
CA VAL A 242 -6.01 -10.05 -10.51
C VAL A 242 -5.88 -9.81 -9.01
N ILE A 243 -6.19 -8.58 -8.59
CA ILE A 243 -6.07 -8.12 -7.21
C ILE A 243 -7.44 -7.67 -6.72
N ALA A 244 -7.96 -8.25 -5.65
CA ALA A 244 -9.21 -7.84 -5.03
C ALA A 244 -9.03 -7.38 -3.60
N PHE A 245 -9.71 -6.31 -3.23
CA PHE A 245 -9.68 -5.74 -1.88
C PHE A 245 -10.98 -4.98 -1.59
N LYS A 246 -11.23 -4.70 -0.31
CA LYS A 246 -12.41 -3.93 0.13
C LYS A 246 -12.22 -2.45 -0.19
N GLN A 247 -13.25 -1.78 -0.68
CA GLN A 247 -13.23 -0.36 -0.98
C GLN A 247 -12.78 0.47 0.24
N GLN A 248 -12.12 1.60 -0.02
CA GLN A 248 -11.63 2.55 0.98
C GLN A 248 -10.58 2.02 1.99
N THR A 249 -10.10 0.79 1.83
CA THR A 249 -9.07 0.18 2.68
C THR A 249 -7.63 0.45 2.24
N THR A 250 -7.42 1.12 1.10
CA THR A 250 -6.11 1.59 0.63
C THR A 250 -6.34 2.82 -0.26
N GLN A 251 -5.28 3.55 -0.60
CA GLN A 251 -5.36 4.75 -1.44
C GLN A 251 -4.24 4.78 -2.47
N SER A 252 -4.47 5.38 -3.63
CA SER A 252 -3.45 5.49 -4.69
C SER A 252 -2.85 4.16 -5.13
N PHE A 253 -3.58 3.06 -4.90
CA PHE A 253 -3.06 1.70 -5.08
C PHE A 253 -2.87 1.38 -6.57
N PHE A 254 -3.79 1.82 -7.43
CA PHE A 254 -3.72 1.54 -8.86
C PHE A 254 -2.49 2.20 -9.51
N SER A 255 -2.21 3.47 -9.21
CA SER A 255 -0.98 4.12 -9.70
C SER A 255 0.29 3.54 -9.07
N ALA A 256 0.28 3.19 -7.79
CA ALA A 256 1.45 2.61 -7.13
C ALA A 256 1.83 1.22 -7.68
N ILE A 257 0.84 0.40 -8.05
CA ILE A 257 1.10 -0.90 -8.70
C ILE A 257 1.72 -0.72 -10.10
N SER A 258 1.43 0.39 -10.78
CA SER A 258 2.12 0.73 -12.02
C SER A 258 3.61 0.89 -11.85
N ASP A 259 4.00 1.64 -10.81
CA ASP A 259 5.40 1.82 -10.47
C ASP A 259 6.08 0.49 -10.13
N LEU A 260 5.36 -0.45 -9.51
CA LEU A 260 5.86 -1.78 -9.18
C LEU A 260 6.23 -2.61 -10.39
N TYR A 261 5.31 -2.78 -11.34
CA TYR A 261 5.64 -3.61 -12.48
C TYR A 261 6.65 -2.90 -13.41
N HIS A 262 6.69 -1.56 -13.46
CA HIS A 262 7.73 -0.80 -14.17
C HIS A 262 9.13 -1.06 -13.61
N TYR A 263 9.28 -1.15 -12.28
CA TYR A 263 10.55 -1.46 -11.64
C TYR A 263 11.14 -2.83 -12.06
N TYR A 264 10.30 -3.76 -12.52
CA TYR A 264 10.72 -5.07 -13.04
C TYR A 264 10.80 -5.13 -14.58
N ASP A 265 10.90 -3.98 -15.25
CA ASP A 265 10.87 -3.86 -16.72
C ASP A 265 9.64 -4.54 -17.36
N LEU A 266 8.50 -4.49 -16.68
CA LEU A 266 7.23 -4.92 -17.24
C LEU A 266 6.40 -3.71 -17.68
N TYR A 267 5.46 -3.94 -18.59
CA TYR A 267 4.44 -2.97 -18.95
C TYR A 267 3.07 -3.63 -19.05
N SER A 268 2.03 -2.83 -18.86
CA SER A 268 0.65 -3.30 -19.04
C SER A 268 0.15 -3.02 -20.46
N SER A 269 -0.40 -4.06 -21.10
CA SER A 269 -1.14 -3.94 -22.38
C SER A 269 -2.53 -3.33 -22.13
N ARG A 270 -3.24 -3.88 -21.14
CA ARG A 270 -4.56 -3.41 -20.69
C ARG A 270 -4.72 -3.52 -19.17
N LYS A 271 -5.55 -2.65 -18.61
CA LYS A 271 -5.93 -2.66 -17.18
C LYS A 271 -7.44 -2.47 -17.05
N TYR A 272 -7.99 -3.10 -16.03
CA TYR A 272 -9.38 -2.94 -15.63
C TYR A 272 -9.44 -2.70 -14.14
N VAL A 273 -10.28 -1.75 -13.73
CA VAL A 273 -10.72 -1.63 -12.33
C VAL A 273 -12.22 -1.76 -12.32
N GLU A 274 -12.68 -2.86 -11.72
CA GLU A 274 -14.09 -3.14 -11.50
C GLU A 274 -14.44 -2.86 -10.04
N GLN A 275 -15.56 -2.20 -9.85
CA GLN A 275 -16.14 -1.95 -8.54
C GLN A 275 -17.46 -2.72 -8.45
N PHE A 276 -17.81 -3.17 -7.25
CA PHE A 276 -19.03 -3.94 -6.99
C PHE A 276 -19.80 -3.31 -5.82
N SER A 277 -21.13 -3.39 -5.85
CA SER A 277 -22.01 -2.80 -4.84
C SER A 277 -21.89 -3.45 -3.45
N ASN A 278 -21.27 -4.63 -3.36
CA ASN A 278 -20.91 -5.29 -2.10
C ASN A 278 -19.63 -4.72 -1.44
N GLY A 279 -19.03 -3.67 -2.00
CA GLY A 279 -17.87 -3.01 -1.43
C GLY A 279 -16.53 -3.62 -1.84
N ILE A 280 -16.48 -4.44 -2.88
CA ILE A 280 -15.23 -5.02 -3.41
C ILE A 280 -14.74 -4.22 -4.63
N THR A 281 -13.43 -4.02 -4.70
CA THR A 281 -12.69 -3.54 -5.86
C THR A 281 -11.87 -4.68 -6.44
N ILE A 282 -11.88 -4.86 -7.77
CA ILE A 282 -10.98 -5.77 -8.49
C ILE A 282 -10.15 -4.98 -9.48
N VAL A 283 -8.82 -5.08 -9.37
CA VAL A 283 -7.87 -4.56 -10.34
C VAL A 283 -7.30 -5.74 -11.15
N SER A 284 -7.51 -5.75 -12.46
CA SER A 284 -6.96 -6.76 -13.37
C SER A 284 -5.94 -6.13 -14.31
N LEU A 285 -4.72 -6.66 -14.30
CA LEU A 285 -3.58 -6.17 -15.05
C LEU A 285 -3.06 -7.26 -15.99
N TYR A 286 -2.84 -6.90 -17.25
CA TYR A 286 -2.23 -7.80 -18.24
C TYR A 286 -0.81 -7.33 -18.52
N LEU A 287 0.17 -8.09 -18.03
CA LEU A 287 1.57 -7.69 -17.96
C LEU A 287 2.42 -8.44 -18.99
N ASN A 288 3.32 -7.70 -19.63
CA ASN A 288 4.28 -8.19 -20.60
C ASN A 288 5.69 -7.66 -20.26
N GLN A 289 6.73 -8.43 -20.59
CA GLN A 289 8.12 -7.96 -20.47
C GLN A 289 8.42 -6.93 -21.57
N ILE A 290 9.11 -5.85 -21.23
CA ILE A 290 9.62 -4.90 -22.23
C ILE A 290 10.54 -5.64 -23.21
N PRO A 291 10.46 -5.36 -24.54
CA PRO A 291 11.37 -5.93 -25.51
C PRO A 291 12.84 -5.60 -25.18
N LYS A 292 13.73 -6.60 -25.24
CA LYS A 292 15.17 -6.46 -24.92
C LYS A 292 15.48 -6.03 -23.47
N SER A 293 14.57 -6.27 -22.54
CA SER A 293 14.82 -6.05 -21.11
C SER A 293 16.04 -6.85 -20.62
N THR A 294 16.77 -6.26 -19.69
CA THR A 294 17.89 -6.91 -18.98
C THR A 294 17.47 -7.46 -17.61
N ALA A 295 16.22 -7.19 -17.21
CA ALA A 295 15.65 -7.68 -15.98
C ALA A 295 15.37 -9.20 -16.04
N PRO A 296 15.17 -9.85 -14.89
CA PRO A 296 14.77 -11.25 -14.85
C PRO A 296 13.50 -11.52 -15.66
N PRO A 297 13.36 -12.73 -16.25
CA PRO A 297 12.18 -13.11 -17.01
C PRO A 297 10.87 -12.91 -16.23
N ILE A 298 9.78 -12.59 -16.94
CA ILE A 298 8.47 -12.33 -16.36
C ILE A 298 7.98 -13.46 -15.45
N GLU A 299 8.35 -14.71 -15.74
CA GLU A 299 8.01 -15.89 -14.95
C GLU A 299 8.57 -15.83 -13.52
N HIS A 300 9.69 -15.13 -13.30
CA HIS A 300 10.24 -14.89 -11.97
C HIS A 300 9.79 -13.55 -11.40
N SER A 301 9.78 -12.50 -12.22
CA SER A 301 9.41 -11.15 -11.81
C SER A 301 7.96 -11.07 -11.30
N ILE A 302 7.03 -11.82 -11.90
CA ILE A 302 5.61 -11.80 -11.50
C ILE A 302 5.40 -12.28 -10.05
N HIS A 303 6.15 -13.28 -9.60
CA HIS A 303 6.04 -13.77 -8.23
C HIS A 303 6.54 -12.74 -7.21
N GLN A 304 7.55 -11.96 -7.57
CA GLN A 304 8.02 -10.87 -6.73
C GLN A 304 7.01 -9.71 -6.69
N ILE A 305 6.40 -9.38 -7.83
CA ILE A 305 5.31 -8.39 -7.92
C ILE A 305 4.13 -8.80 -7.04
N ILE A 306 3.71 -10.07 -7.04
CA ILE A 306 2.64 -10.56 -6.17
C ILE A 306 2.96 -10.30 -4.69
N LYS A 307 4.19 -10.62 -4.25
CA LYS A 307 4.63 -10.42 -2.87
C LYS A 307 4.73 -8.94 -2.48
N GLU A 308 5.21 -8.10 -3.40
CA GLU A 308 5.40 -6.66 -3.17
C GLU A 308 4.11 -5.86 -3.32
N ALA A 309 3.13 -6.33 -4.09
CA ALA A 309 1.81 -5.72 -4.18
C ALA A 309 1.12 -5.65 -2.81
N SER A 310 1.28 -6.67 -1.96
CA SER A 310 0.78 -6.63 -0.58
C SER A 310 1.51 -5.60 0.31
N LEU A 311 2.78 -5.30 0.02
CA LEU A 311 3.50 -4.22 0.71
C LEU A 311 2.97 -2.86 0.28
N ILE A 312 2.77 -2.66 -1.03
CA ILE A 312 2.15 -1.45 -1.59
C ILE A 312 0.73 -1.27 -1.05
N TYR A 313 -0.05 -2.34 -0.88
CA TYR A 313 -1.39 -2.24 -0.31
C TYR A 313 -1.39 -1.64 1.11
N CYS A 314 -0.40 -2.01 1.93
CA CYS A 314 -0.22 -1.43 3.27
C CYS A 314 0.23 0.03 3.24
N LEU A 315 1.19 0.36 2.35
CA LEU A 315 1.84 1.67 2.25
C LEU A 315 2.03 2.05 0.77
N PRO A 316 0.96 2.53 0.12
CA PRO A 316 0.94 2.74 -1.33
C PRO A 316 1.77 3.96 -1.76
N THR A 317 1.88 4.95 -0.87
CA THR A 317 2.70 6.14 -1.10
C THR A 317 3.65 6.35 0.08
N THR A 318 4.89 6.70 -0.24
CA THR A 318 5.90 7.08 0.76
C THR A 318 6.67 8.31 0.30
N PRO A 319 7.32 9.06 1.21
CA PRO A 319 8.23 10.15 0.83
C PRO A 319 9.47 9.69 0.03
N LEU A 320 9.71 8.38 -0.08
CA LEU A 320 10.79 7.79 -0.87
C LEU A 320 10.28 7.26 -2.24
N GLN A 321 9.03 7.55 -2.61
CA GLN A 321 8.42 7.07 -3.87
C GLN A 321 9.26 7.41 -5.10
N SER A 322 9.87 8.59 -5.15
CA SER A 322 10.69 8.99 -6.30
C SER A 322 11.93 8.09 -6.48
N PHE A 323 12.49 7.55 -5.39
CA PHE A 323 13.64 6.63 -5.46
C PHE A 323 13.22 5.27 -5.98
N PHE A 324 12.02 4.83 -5.60
CA PHE A 324 11.42 3.63 -6.16
C PHE A 324 11.09 3.79 -7.66
N GLN A 325 10.44 4.90 -8.04
CA GLN A 325 10.09 5.20 -9.43
C GLN A 325 11.30 5.36 -10.36
N THR A 326 12.46 5.74 -9.80
CA THR A 326 13.74 5.85 -10.54
C THR A 326 14.63 4.62 -10.40
N ALA A 327 14.11 3.54 -9.82
CA ALA A 327 14.84 2.30 -9.52
C ALA A 327 16.13 2.50 -8.69
N LYS A 328 16.26 3.62 -7.97
CA LYS A 328 17.33 3.84 -6.99
C LYS A 328 17.19 2.94 -5.78
N LEU A 329 15.97 2.69 -5.34
CA LEU A 329 15.61 1.76 -4.27
C LEU A 329 14.54 0.79 -4.76
N SER A 330 14.53 -0.44 -4.23
CA SER A 330 13.40 -1.35 -4.40
C SER A 330 12.19 -0.90 -3.56
N VAL A 331 11.00 -1.50 -3.77
CA VAL A 331 9.82 -1.26 -2.93
C VAL A 331 10.11 -1.61 -1.48
N GLN A 332 10.77 -2.74 -1.25
CA GLN A 332 11.10 -3.22 0.08
C GLN A 332 12.06 -2.26 0.79
N GLU A 333 13.10 -1.80 0.09
CA GLU A 333 14.04 -0.80 0.62
C GLU A 333 13.37 0.55 0.91
N SER A 334 12.48 1.01 0.03
CA SER A 334 11.78 2.28 0.19
C SER A 334 10.81 2.26 1.38
N ILE A 335 10.04 1.17 1.52
CA ILE A 335 9.14 0.98 2.67
C ILE A 335 9.93 0.79 3.96
N TYR A 336 11.04 0.04 3.93
CA TYR A 336 11.95 -0.08 5.08
C TYR A 336 12.51 1.29 5.48
N GLY A 337 12.99 2.08 4.51
CA GLY A 337 13.48 3.44 4.74
C GLY A 337 12.43 4.35 5.38
N TYR A 338 11.17 4.23 4.95
CA TYR A 338 10.04 4.94 5.54
C TYR A 338 9.75 4.52 6.99
N ILE A 339 9.85 3.23 7.30
CA ILE A 339 9.67 2.72 8.66
C ILE A 339 10.82 3.21 9.56
N GLY A 340 12.06 3.14 9.09
CA GLY A 340 13.21 3.66 9.81
C GLY A 340 13.11 5.17 10.04
N TRP A 341 12.57 5.93 9.08
CA TRP A 341 12.25 7.35 9.27
C TRP A 341 11.22 7.59 10.37
N ILE A 342 10.13 6.81 10.41
CA ILE A 342 9.12 6.89 11.48
C ILE A 342 9.76 6.55 12.83
N PHE A 343 10.57 5.50 12.89
CA PHE A 343 11.25 5.09 14.12
C PHE A 343 12.22 6.18 14.61
N ALA A 344 13.08 6.67 13.73
CA ALA A 344 14.02 7.75 14.02
C ALA A 344 13.30 9.02 14.47
N GLN A 345 12.17 9.36 13.83
CA GLN A 345 11.32 10.47 14.26
C GLN A 345 10.90 10.34 15.71
N HIS A 346 10.56 9.14 16.20
CA HIS A 346 10.12 8.94 17.58
C HIS A 346 11.27 8.83 18.59
N PHE A 347 12.41 8.23 18.21
CA PHE A 347 13.42 7.76 19.18
C PHE A 347 14.83 8.34 19.03
N LEU A 348 15.12 9.17 18.02
CA LEU A 348 16.41 9.87 17.98
C LEU A 348 16.61 10.68 19.26
N ASN A 349 17.75 10.46 19.94
CA ASN A 349 18.03 11.05 21.24
C ASN A 349 18.02 12.58 21.14
N ARG A 350 17.07 13.20 21.84
CA ARG A 350 16.75 14.61 21.70
C ARG A 350 17.31 15.51 22.80
N LEU A 351 17.96 14.94 23.81
CA LEU A 351 18.31 15.64 25.05
C LEU A 351 19.81 15.76 25.31
N GLY A 352 20.65 14.94 24.65
CA GLY A 352 22.10 15.02 24.79
C GLY A 352 22.62 14.64 26.20
N GLY A 353 23.94 14.62 26.35
CA GLY A 353 24.58 14.36 27.66
C GLY A 353 24.41 15.52 28.63
N GLU A 354 24.28 16.73 28.10
CA GLU A 354 24.16 17.99 28.83
C GLU A 354 22.86 18.05 29.64
N TYR A 355 21.74 17.55 29.10
CA TYR A 355 20.49 17.45 29.83
C TYR A 355 20.62 16.49 31.03
N THR A 356 21.34 15.39 30.87
CA THR A 356 21.57 14.42 31.96
C THR A 356 22.41 15.06 33.06
N SER A 357 23.46 15.78 32.70
CA SER A 357 24.26 16.57 33.64
C SER A 357 23.40 17.61 34.36
N LEU A 358 22.51 18.31 33.64
CA LEU A 358 21.60 19.29 34.23
C LEU A 358 20.61 18.65 35.22
N VAL A 359 20.02 17.49 34.88
CA VAL A 359 19.14 16.75 35.80
C VAL A 359 19.89 16.35 37.07
N SER A 360 21.17 15.94 36.96
CA SER A 360 21.97 15.53 38.12
C SER A 360 22.27 16.66 39.10
N ILE A 361 22.22 17.92 38.65
CA ILE A 361 22.50 19.11 39.45
C ILE A 361 21.23 19.66 40.12
N LEU A 362 20.07 19.48 39.48
CA LEU A 362 18.81 20.08 39.94
C LEU A 362 18.15 19.25 41.05
N ASP A 363 17.58 19.93 42.06
CA ASP A 363 16.82 19.28 43.13
C ASP A 363 15.53 18.64 42.59
N PRO A 364 15.37 17.30 42.67
CA PRO A 364 14.20 16.61 42.13
C PRO A 364 12.91 16.90 42.90
N ASN A 365 12.97 17.37 44.14
CA ASN A 365 11.80 17.67 44.97
C ASN A 365 11.26 19.09 44.76
N ASN A 366 11.96 19.92 43.98
CA ASN A 366 11.56 21.29 43.70
C ASN A 366 10.64 21.36 42.46
N SER A 367 9.38 21.72 42.67
CA SER A 367 8.38 21.78 41.59
C SER A 367 8.74 22.77 40.48
N THR A 368 9.37 23.91 40.80
CA THR A 368 9.81 24.90 39.82
C THR A 368 10.93 24.36 38.95
N HIS A 369 11.89 23.64 39.55
CA HIS A 369 12.96 22.99 38.79
C HIS A 369 12.40 21.94 37.83
N GLN A 370 11.45 21.11 38.28
CA GLN A 370 10.79 20.11 37.45
C GLN A 370 10.02 20.74 36.27
N ASP A 371 9.32 21.85 36.50
CA ASP A 371 8.60 22.57 35.45
C ASP A 371 9.55 23.15 34.39
N VAL A 372 10.67 23.77 34.82
CA VAL A 372 11.69 24.29 33.90
C VAL A 372 12.36 23.16 33.12
N LEU A 373 12.71 22.06 33.79
CA LEU A 373 13.26 20.86 33.16
C LEU A 373 12.31 20.29 32.09
N THR A 374 11.01 20.24 32.39
CA THR A 374 9.98 19.76 31.47
C THR A 374 9.84 20.68 30.26
N LYS A 375 9.86 22.00 30.47
CA LYS A 375 9.83 22.99 29.37
C LYS A 375 11.08 22.93 28.50
N MET A 376 12.26 22.81 29.11
CA MET A 376 13.54 22.70 28.39
C MET A 376 13.63 21.39 27.61
N LYS A 377 13.20 20.28 28.22
CA LYS A 377 13.02 18.98 27.56
C LYS A 377 12.15 19.13 26.31
N LYS A 378 10.98 19.77 26.43
CA LYS A 378 10.05 19.98 25.30
C LYS A 378 10.68 20.80 24.16
N ARG A 379 11.49 21.83 24.48
CA ARG A 379 12.17 22.68 23.49
C ARG A 379 13.30 21.96 22.77
N LEU A 380 14.23 21.33 23.50
CA LEU A 380 15.32 20.56 22.90
C LEU A 380 14.80 19.44 21.98
N ARG A 381 13.67 18.82 22.36
CA ARG A 381 12.97 17.85 21.53
C ARG A 381 12.41 18.40 20.22
N THR A 382 12.16 19.70 20.13
CA THR A 382 11.54 20.32 18.96
C THR A 382 12.58 20.88 17.99
N ASP A 383 13.72 21.35 18.50
CA ASP A 383 14.62 22.22 17.73
C ASP A 383 15.78 21.48 17.03
N THR A 384 16.12 20.24 17.44
CA THR A 384 17.31 19.54 16.89
C THR A 384 17.04 18.67 15.66
N PHE A 385 16.02 17.78 15.71
CA PHE A 385 15.71 16.84 14.62
C PHE A 385 14.24 16.97 14.20
N THR A 386 13.99 17.76 13.16
CA THR A 386 12.65 17.84 12.56
C THR A 386 12.39 16.65 11.64
N ARG A 387 11.10 16.33 11.41
CA ARG A 387 10.66 15.26 10.52
C ARG A 387 11.27 15.39 9.11
N ASP A 388 11.27 16.61 8.58
CA ASP A 388 11.79 16.89 7.24
C ASP A 388 13.32 16.83 7.22
N TYR A 389 14.00 17.31 8.26
CA TYR A 389 15.45 17.21 8.34
C TYR A 389 15.94 15.76 8.35
N ILE A 390 15.31 14.87 9.14
CA ILE A 390 15.62 13.44 9.13
C ILE A 390 15.38 12.85 7.72
N LEU A 391 14.28 13.24 7.06
CA LEU A 391 13.95 12.74 5.74
C LEU A 391 14.99 13.15 4.69
N GLU A 392 15.42 14.41 4.69
CA GLU A 392 16.43 14.92 3.76
C GLU A 392 17.79 14.23 3.96
N ILE A 393 18.17 13.94 5.21
CA ILE A 393 19.35 13.10 5.51
C ILE A 393 19.19 11.71 4.88
N ILE A 394 18.06 11.04 5.08
CA ILE A 394 17.82 9.70 4.52
C ILE A 394 17.88 9.72 2.99
N LYS A 395 17.28 10.74 2.35
CA LYS A 395 17.32 10.91 0.89
C LYS A 395 18.73 11.17 0.36
N THR A 396 19.61 11.77 1.15
CA THR A 396 21.00 12.04 0.75
C THR A 396 21.82 10.75 0.61
N TYR A 397 21.50 9.70 1.37
CA TYR A 397 22.28 8.46 1.43
C TYR A 397 21.45 7.19 1.15
N PRO A 398 20.88 7.03 -0.06
CA PRO A 398 20.08 5.85 -0.42
C PRO A 398 20.86 4.54 -0.31
N GLU A 399 22.17 4.55 -0.56
CA GLU A 399 23.02 3.36 -0.44
C GLU A 399 23.14 2.87 1.02
N LEU A 400 23.10 3.77 2.01
CA LEU A 400 23.07 3.36 3.42
C LEU A 400 21.74 2.69 3.77
N VAL A 401 20.62 3.17 3.20
CA VAL A 401 19.31 2.52 3.36
C VAL A 401 19.32 1.09 2.82
N LYS A 402 19.95 0.85 1.67
CA LYS A 402 20.11 -0.51 1.11
C LYS A 402 20.90 -1.43 2.04
N LEU A 403 22.06 -0.97 2.53
CA LEU A 403 22.90 -1.78 3.42
C LEU A 403 22.19 -2.10 4.74
N LEU A 404 21.48 -1.13 5.31
CA LEU A 404 20.67 -1.31 6.51
C LEU A 404 19.48 -2.25 6.27
N TYR A 405 18.86 -2.16 5.10
CA TYR A 405 17.80 -3.09 4.69
C TYR A 405 18.35 -4.51 4.54
N ILE A 406 19.52 -4.71 3.94
CA ILE A 406 20.17 -6.03 3.81
C ILE A 406 20.39 -6.62 5.20
N ASN A 407 20.93 -5.83 6.14
CA ASN A 407 21.11 -6.26 7.52
C ASN A 407 19.79 -6.69 8.19
N PHE A 408 18.72 -5.92 8.01
CA PHE A 408 17.38 -6.25 8.49
C PHE A 408 16.84 -7.55 7.86
N ALA A 409 16.97 -7.67 6.54
CA ALA A 409 16.46 -8.79 5.76
C ALA A 409 17.17 -10.09 6.12
N MET A 410 18.49 -10.07 6.33
CA MET A 410 19.26 -11.27 6.71
C MET A 410 18.80 -11.88 8.04
N ILE A 411 18.18 -11.09 8.92
CA ILE A 411 17.63 -11.54 10.20
C ILE A 411 16.18 -12.00 10.05
N HIS A 412 15.35 -11.22 9.35
CA HIS A 412 13.88 -11.40 9.37
C HIS A 412 13.29 -12.06 8.12
N TYR A 413 14.06 -12.23 7.06
CA TYR A 413 13.61 -12.92 5.85
C TYR A 413 13.60 -14.43 6.09
N VAL A 414 12.41 -15.03 6.03
CA VAL A 414 12.30 -16.50 6.10
C VAL A 414 12.78 -17.07 4.77
N ASN A 415 13.91 -17.77 4.80
CA ASN A 415 14.39 -18.51 3.65
C ASN A 415 13.31 -19.54 3.27
N PRO A 416 12.68 -19.47 2.07
CA PRO A 416 11.80 -20.53 1.65
C PRO A 416 12.63 -21.82 1.64
N ALA A 417 12.26 -22.76 2.51
CA ALA A 417 12.96 -24.02 2.67
C ALA A 417 13.17 -24.66 1.29
N VAL A 418 14.42 -25.06 1.00
CA VAL A 418 14.99 -26.21 0.23
C VAL A 418 14.21 -26.81 -0.97
N ASN A 419 12.89 -26.68 -1.06
CA ASN A 419 12.01 -27.22 -2.10
C ASN A 419 11.68 -26.23 -3.23
N SER A 420 11.97 -24.93 -3.08
CA SER A 420 11.94 -23.99 -4.21
C SER A 420 13.29 -24.04 -4.93
N LEU A 421 13.33 -24.67 -6.11
CA LEU A 421 14.51 -24.88 -6.96
C LEU A 421 15.27 -23.59 -7.34
N THR A 422 14.69 -22.41 -7.10
CA THR A 422 15.32 -21.11 -7.34
C THR A 422 15.07 -20.14 -6.18
N PRO A 423 16.12 -19.46 -5.65
CA PRO A 423 15.95 -18.39 -4.68
C PRO A 423 15.13 -17.24 -5.26
N THR A 424 14.34 -16.56 -4.43
CA THR A 424 13.56 -15.37 -4.85
C THR A 424 14.48 -14.27 -5.38
N LEU A 425 14.01 -13.44 -6.31
CA LEU A 425 14.79 -12.33 -6.86
C LEU A 425 15.25 -11.34 -5.77
N SER A 426 14.40 -11.09 -4.77
CA SER A 426 14.76 -10.34 -3.57
C SER A 426 15.94 -10.99 -2.84
N TYR A 427 15.92 -12.30 -2.62
CA TYR A 427 17.02 -13.02 -1.96
C TYR A 427 18.29 -13.10 -2.83
N GLN A 428 18.16 -13.18 -4.14
CA GLN A 428 19.32 -13.12 -5.05
C GLN A 428 20.02 -11.76 -4.97
N ARG A 429 19.25 -10.66 -4.93
CA ARG A 429 19.79 -9.30 -4.70
C ARG A 429 20.50 -9.19 -3.35
N LEU A 430 19.91 -9.77 -2.29
CA LEU A 430 20.53 -9.80 -0.96
C LEU A 430 21.88 -10.56 -0.94
N ARG A 431 22.12 -11.50 -1.86
CA ARG A 431 23.38 -12.27 -1.95
C ARG A 431 24.44 -11.65 -2.85
N THR A 432 24.04 -10.80 -3.80
CA THR A 432 25.00 -10.10 -4.68
C THR A 432 25.71 -8.96 -3.96
N ASP A 433 25.07 -8.39 -2.94
CA ASP A 433 25.65 -7.33 -2.13
C ASP A 433 26.51 -7.87 -0.97
N VAL A 434 27.54 -7.11 -0.60
CA VAL A 434 28.44 -7.47 0.51
C VAL A 434 27.66 -7.39 1.82
N VAL A 435 27.42 -8.55 2.45
CA VAL A 435 26.78 -8.62 3.77
C VAL A 435 27.78 -8.17 4.83
N LEU A 436 27.63 -6.93 5.30
CA LEU A 436 28.44 -6.37 6.38
C LEU A 436 27.94 -6.86 7.74
N THR A 437 28.88 -7.13 8.65
CA THR A 437 28.58 -7.28 10.08
C THR A 437 28.06 -5.96 10.66
N VAL A 438 27.48 -6.00 11.87
CA VAL A 438 26.94 -4.79 12.51
C VAL A 438 28.04 -3.76 12.77
N GLU A 439 29.23 -4.22 13.16
CA GLU A 439 30.40 -3.39 13.43
C GLU A 439 30.95 -2.76 12.15
N GLU A 440 31.07 -3.54 11.06
CA GLU A 440 31.50 -3.03 9.76
C GLU A 440 30.49 -2.05 9.17
N LEU A 441 29.19 -2.30 9.36
CA LEU A 441 28.13 -1.41 8.89
C LEU A 441 28.15 -0.08 9.67
N HIS A 442 28.38 -0.11 10.99
CA HIS A 442 28.55 1.09 11.80
C HIS A 442 29.76 1.92 11.37
N GLU A 443 30.92 1.28 11.16
CA GLU A 443 32.10 1.96 10.64
C GLU A 443 31.90 2.51 9.22
N LYS A 444 31.16 1.79 8.36
CA LYS A 444 30.80 2.27 7.03
C LYS A 444 29.91 3.51 7.10
N ILE A 445 28.91 3.53 7.98
CA ILE A 445 28.05 4.70 8.21
C ILE A 445 28.91 5.88 8.65
N LYS A 446 29.75 5.69 9.68
CA LYS A 446 30.64 6.72 10.23
C LYS A 446 31.58 7.34 9.20
N ARG A 447 32.11 6.54 8.26
CA ARG A 447 32.95 7.03 7.16
C ARG A 447 32.17 7.74 6.05
N THR A 448 30.89 7.44 5.88
CA THR A 448 30.06 7.95 4.78
C THR A 448 29.32 9.23 5.17
N THR A 449 28.89 9.34 6.43
CA THR A 449 28.19 10.52 6.96
C THR A 449 29.16 11.68 7.20
N SER A 450 28.72 12.90 6.94
CA SER A 450 29.57 14.10 7.00
C SER A 450 29.58 14.76 8.38
N ASN A 451 28.56 14.52 9.21
CA ASN A 451 28.42 15.12 10.53
C ASN A 451 27.75 14.15 11.53
N SER A 452 27.74 14.54 12.80
CA SER A 452 27.17 13.74 13.90
C SER A 452 25.65 13.54 13.77
N HIS A 453 24.92 14.52 13.23
CA HIS A 453 23.47 14.40 13.06
C HIS A 453 23.10 13.31 12.05
N GLU A 454 23.79 13.30 10.91
CA GLU A 454 23.63 12.26 9.89
C GLU A 454 23.98 10.88 10.44
N LEU A 455 25.09 10.78 11.19
CA LEU A 455 25.48 9.55 11.87
C LEU A 455 24.38 9.06 12.82
N MET A 456 23.85 9.93 13.68
CA MET A 456 22.78 9.59 14.63
C MET A 456 21.54 9.04 13.93
N VAL A 457 21.13 9.62 12.79
CA VAL A 457 19.97 9.14 12.01
C VAL A 457 20.15 7.68 11.60
N PHE A 458 21.31 7.31 11.06
CA PHE A 458 21.56 5.93 10.63
C PHE A 458 21.91 4.98 11.79
N GLU A 459 22.47 5.48 12.90
CA GLU A 459 22.55 4.72 14.15
C GLU A 459 21.17 4.35 14.68
N SER A 460 20.17 5.23 14.54
CA SER A 460 18.79 4.92 14.88
C SER A 460 18.23 3.74 14.07
N PHE A 461 18.62 3.59 12.80
CA PHE A 461 18.24 2.43 11.98
C PHE A 461 18.92 1.15 12.46
N LEU A 462 20.18 1.22 12.90
CA LEU A 462 20.86 0.07 13.51
C LEU A 462 20.17 -0.36 14.82
N ILE A 463 19.76 0.62 15.64
CA ILE A 463 18.96 0.35 16.85
C ILE A 463 17.64 -0.31 16.46
N PHE A 464 16.95 0.20 15.44
CA PHE A 464 15.73 -0.44 14.95
C PHE A 464 15.97 -1.91 14.59
N ASN A 465 16.93 -2.19 13.69
CA ASN A 465 17.23 -3.56 13.24
C ASN A 465 17.57 -4.50 14.40
N LYS A 466 18.41 -4.04 15.33
CA LYS A 466 18.86 -4.84 16.48
C LYS A 466 17.71 -5.21 17.43
N HIS A 467 16.73 -4.32 17.58
CA HIS A 467 15.68 -4.45 18.59
C HIS A 467 14.36 -5.03 18.04
N VAL A 468 14.20 -5.22 16.73
CA VAL A 468 13.04 -5.95 16.18
C VAL A 468 13.19 -7.45 16.48
N LEU A 469 12.19 -8.02 17.16
CA LEU A 469 12.13 -9.44 17.53
C LEU A 469 11.23 -10.26 16.60
N LYS A 470 10.13 -9.66 16.13
CA LYS A 470 9.20 -10.25 15.16
C LYS A 470 8.68 -9.17 14.23
N THR A 471 8.39 -9.52 12.98
CA THR A 471 7.76 -8.61 12.02
C THR A 471 6.93 -9.38 11.00
N ASN A 472 5.82 -8.79 10.56
CA ASN A 472 5.03 -9.29 9.43
C ASN A 472 5.50 -8.73 8.07
N PHE A 473 6.60 -7.97 8.01
CA PHE A 473 7.08 -7.28 6.81
C PHE A 473 7.12 -8.20 5.57
N TYR A 474 7.61 -9.43 5.71
CA TYR A 474 7.73 -10.40 4.62
C TYR A 474 6.51 -11.29 4.39
N GLN A 475 5.44 -11.10 5.17
CA GLN A 475 4.25 -11.93 5.07
C GLN A 475 3.51 -11.68 3.74
N PRO A 476 3.07 -12.73 3.01
CA PRO A 476 2.44 -12.57 1.70
C PRO A 476 1.16 -11.73 1.74
N THR A 477 0.33 -11.87 2.77
CA THR A 477 -0.88 -11.07 2.94
C THR A 477 -0.89 -10.35 4.30
N LYS A 478 -1.15 -9.05 4.26
CA LYS A 478 -1.15 -8.16 5.42
C LYS A 478 -1.83 -6.83 5.06
N VAL A 479 -2.29 -6.12 6.09
CA VAL A 479 -3.06 -4.87 5.94
C VAL A 479 -2.36 -3.65 6.55
N ALA A 480 -1.40 -3.90 7.43
CA ALA A 480 -0.48 -2.92 8.00
C ALA A 480 0.83 -3.64 8.38
N LEU A 481 1.88 -2.87 8.63
CA LEU A 481 3.18 -3.38 9.05
C LEU A 481 3.28 -3.35 10.58
N SER A 482 3.76 -4.43 11.17
CA SER A 482 3.90 -4.55 12.62
C SER A 482 5.27 -5.08 13.03
N PHE A 483 5.76 -4.59 14.16
CA PHE A 483 7.06 -4.90 14.73
C PHE A 483 6.93 -5.13 16.23
N ARG A 484 7.24 -6.34 16.70
CA ARG A 484 7.46 -6.62 18.12
C ARG A 484 8.90 -6.26 18.45
N MET A 485 9.13 -5.33 19.37
CA MET A 485 10.47 -4.79 19.65
C MET A 485 10.91 -4.98 21.10
N ASP A 486 12.19 -5.25 21.33
CA ASP A 486 12.80 -5.14 22.66
C ASP A 486 12.98 -3.65 23.02
N PRO A 487 12.28 -3.11 24.03
CA PRO A 487 12.34 -1.71 24.40
C PRO A 487 13.61 -1.32 25.18
N SER A 488 14.59 -2.22 25.35
CA SER A 488 15.80 -1.96 26.14
C SER A 488 16.69 -0.81 25.63
N PHE A 489 16.49 -0.32 24.40
CA PHE A 489 17.17 0.87 23.88
C PHE A 489 16.61 2.19 24.43
N LEU A 490 15.46 2.17 25.09
CA LEU A 490 14.83 3.38 25.62
C LEU A 490 15.67 3.95 26.78
N PRO A 491 15.94 5.27 26.80
CA PRO A 491 16.77 5.87 27.83
C PRO A 491 16.05 5.92 29.19
N GLU A 492 16.70 5.39 30.24
CA GLU A 492 16.13 5.31 31.60
C GLU A 492 15.77 6.67 32.19
N ILE A 493 16.51 7.72 31.83
CA ILE A 493 16.23 9.11 32.26
C ILE A 493 14.86 9.61 31.77
N GLU A 494 14.38 9.12 30.63
CA GLU A 494 13.08 9.50 30.07
C GLU A 494 11.99 8.48 30.42
N TYR A 495 12.36 7.20 30.48
CA TYR A 495 11.46 6.08 30.69
C TYR A 495 11.96 5.22 31.87
N PRO A 496 11.81 5.71 33.12
CA PRO A 496 12.43 5.09 34.30
C PRO A 496 11.86 3.71 34.65
N THR A 497 10.62 3.43 34.22
CA THR A 497 10.03 2.10 34.37
C THR A 497 10.23 1.36 33.06
N LYS A 498 11.02 0.29 33.08
CA LYS A 498 11.31 -0.51 31.89
C LYS A 498 10.03 -1.18 31.39
N LEU A 499 9.79 -1.06 30.08
CA LEU A 499 8.74 -1.79 29.40
C LEU A 499 9.14 -3.26 29.27
N PHE A 500 8.17 -4.16 29.38
CA PHE A 500 8.34 -5.57 29.05
C PHE A 500 8.27 -5.79 27.53
N GLY A 501 7.38 -5.06 26.86
CA GLY A 501 7.21 -5.17 25.43
C GLY A 501 6.66 -3.92 24.77
N MET A 502 7.13 -3.71 23.55
CA MET A 502 6.70 -2.66 22.65
C MET A 502 6.30 -3.29 21.32
N PHE A 503 5.17 -2.82 20.77
CA PHE A 503 4.75 -3.07 19.41
C PHE A 503 4.62 -1.75 18.68
N LEU A 504 5.20 -1.66 17.49
CA LEU A 504 5.03 -0.55 16.56
C LEU A 504 4.19 -1.06 15.39
N VAL A 505 3.12 -0.35 15.05
CA VAL A 505 2.22 -0.69 13.95
C VAL A 505 2.05 0.52 13.04
N ILE A 506 2.26 0.32 11.74
CA ILE A 506 2.26 1.38 10.73
C ILE A 506 1.32 0.96 9.60
N GLY A 507 0.27 1.74 9.37
CA GLY A 507 -0.60 1.62 8.20
C GLY A 507 -0.66 2.94 7.43
N SER A 508 -1.30 2.92 6.26
CA SER A 508 -1.58 4.14 5.49
C SER A 508 -2.45 5.13 6.28
N GLU A 509 -3.37 4.64 7.10
CA GLU A 509 -4.33 5.46 7.84
C GLU A 509 -3.85 5.90 9.21
N PHE A 510 -2.78 5.29 9.74
CA PHE A 510 -2.41 5.51 11.13
C PHE A 510 -0.96 5.15 11.46
N ARG A 511 -0.53 5.67 12.60
CA ARG A 511 0.66 5.21 13.33
C ARG A 511 0.24 4.78 14.72
N GLY A 512 0.69 3.62 15.16
CA GLY A 512 0.25 3.04 16.42
C GLY A 512 1.36 2.41 17.23
N PHE A 513 1.18 2.46 18.55
CA PHE A 513 2.00 1.74 19.50
C PHE A 513 1.13 0.85 20.39
N HIS A 514 1.72 -0.24 20.89
CA HIS A 514 1.19 -1.02 22.01
C HIS A 514 2.31 -1.24 23.03
N LEU A 515 2.13 -0.78 24.25
CA LEU A 515 3.14 -0.86 25.30
C LEU A 515 2.63 -1.69 26.46
N ARG A 516 3.47 -2.56 27.02
CA ARG A 516 3.14 -3.37 28.19
C ARG A 516 4.30 -3.43 29.19
N PHE A 517 3.96 -3.40 30.48
CA PHE A 517 4.94 -3.40 31.59
C PHE A 517 5.19 -4.79 32.20
N ARG A 518 4.36 -5.78 31.87
CA ARG A 518 4.52 -7.18 32.28
C ARG A 518 4.20 -8.11 31.10
N ASP A 519 4.55 -9.38 31.25
CA ASP A 519 4.27 -10.41 30.24
C ASP A 519 2.76 -10.60 30.04
N VAL A 520 2.02 -10.76 31.14
CA VAL A 520 0.56 -10.71 31.15
C VAL A 520 0.15 -9.29 31.53
N ALA A 521 -0.41 -8.55 30.59
CA ALA A 521 -0.82 -7.17 30.81
C ALA A 521 -2.10 -6.82 30.03
N ARG A 522 -2.93 -5.97 30.64
CA ARG A 522 -4.21 -5.52 30.09
C ARG A 522 -4.28 -4.01 30.00
N GLY A 523 -4.92 -3.51 28.95
CA GLY A 523 -5.27 -2.11 28.85
C GLY A 523 -5.96 -1.70 27.56
N GLY A 524 -6.50 -0.49 27.58
CA GLY A 524 -7.33 0.05 26.50
C GLY A 524 -6.54 0.41 25.24
N ILE A 525 -7.21 0.39 24.08
CA ILE A 525 -6.71 0.97 22.82
C ILE A 525 -7.42 2.31 22.62
N ARG A 526 -6.65 3.39 22.42
CA ARG A 526 -7.18 4.74 22.17
C ARG A 526 -7.01 5.14 20.72
N ILE A 527 -8.05 5.70 20.10
CA ILE A 527 -7.92 6.41 18.81
C ILE A 527 -7.65 7.89 19.08
N ILE A 528 -6.57 8.41 18.51
CA ILE A 528 -6.19 9.82 18.59
C ILE A 528 -6.55 10.49 17.27
N ARG A 529 -7.52 11.41 17.34
CA ARG A 529 -7.95 12.26 16.21
C ARG A 529 -7.34 13.65 16.35
N SER A 530 -7.09 14.28 15.22
CA SER A 530 -6.47 15.59 15.11
C SER A 530 -7.38 16.52 14.33
N ARG A 531 -7.79 17.62 14.95
CA ARG A 531 -8.72 18.60 14.34
C ARG A 531 -8.12 19.40 13.17
N ASN A 532 -6.80 19.51 13.12
CA ASN A 532 -6.05 20.24 12.10
C ASN A 532 -4.59 19.77 12.06
N GLY A 533 -3.80 20.27 11.10
CA GLY A 533 -2.41 19.87 10.89
C GLY A 533 -1.46 20.20 12.05
N GLU A 534 -1.72 21.29 12.79
CA GLU A 534 -0.94 21.64 13.99
C GLU A 534 -1.18 20.64 15.12
N ALA A 535 -2.45 20.31 15.39
CA ALA A 535 -2.82 19.30 16.36
C ALA A 535 -2.23 17.93 16.00
N TYR A 536 -2.28 17.55 14.72
CA TYR A 536 -1.64 16.32 14.23
C TYR A 536 -0.13 16.32 14.49
N SER A 537 0.54 17.43 14.20
CA SER A 537 1.99 17.56 14.42
C SER A 537 2.37 17.48 15.90
N ILE A 538 1.53 17.99 16.79
CA ILE A 538 1.71 17.86 18.25
C ILE A 538 1.51 16.39 18.66
N ASN A 539 0.36 15.80 18.32
CA ASN A 539 0.02 14.42 18.66
C ASN A 539 1.05 13.43 18.15
N LEU A 540 1.55 13.64 16.92
CA LEU A 540 2.57 12.79 16.33
C LEU A 540 3.89 12.81 17.12
N ARG A 541 4.30 13.99 17.60
CA ARG A 541 5.54 14.12 18.40
C ARG A 541 5.41 13.50 19.78
N SER A 542 4.24 13.57 20.40
CA SER A 542 3.98 13.06 21.75
C SER A 542 3.39 11.65 21.78
N LEU A 543 3.11 11.02 20.63
CA LEU A 543 2.40 9.75 20.54
C LEU A 543 2.97 8.66 21.46
N PHE A 544 4.27 8.44 21.40
CA PHE A 544 4.93 7.43 22.23
C PHE A 544 4.92 7.80 23.72
N ASP A 545 5.21 9.06 24.06
CA ASP A 545 5.21 9.55 25.44
C ASP A 545 3.82 9.40 26.08
N GLU A 546 2.77 9.75 25.32
CA GLU A 546 1.37 9.60 25.75
C GLU A 546 1.03 8.13 25.97
N ASN A 547 1.36 7.25 25.02
CA ASN A 547 1.13 5.82 25.18
C ASN A 547 1.85 5.29 26.43
N TYR A 548 3.11 5.67 26.65
CA TYR A 548 3.89 5.23 27.81
C TYR A 548 3.27 5.71 29.11
N ALA A 549 2.87 6.98 29.20
CA ALA A 549 2.24 7.55 30.38
C ALA A 549 0.89 6.88 30.71
N LEU A 550 0.08 6.59 29.68
CA LEU A 550 -1.18 5.87 29.82
C LEU A 550 -0.98 4.42 30.27
N ALA A 551 -0.03 3.70 29.66
CA ALA A 551 0.32 2.34 30.06
C ALA A 551 0.87 2.29 31.50
N ALA A 552 1.69 3.27 31.90
CA ALA A 552 2.24 3.36 33.26
C ALA A 552 1.14 3.66 34.28
N THR A 553 0.16 4.48 33.90
CA THR A 553 -1.04 4.71 34.73
C THR A 553 -1.85 3.43 34.86
N GLN A 554 -2.01 2.65 33.78
CA GLN A 554 -2.68 1.36 33.84
C GLN A 554 -1.91 0.36 34.73
N GLN A 555 -0.58 0.38 34.70
CA GLN A 555 0.26 -0.47 35.55
C GLN A 555 0.05 -0.17 37.04
N ARG A 556 -0.13 1.11 37.40
CA ARG A 556 -0.46 1.52 38.78
C ARG A 556 -1.88 1.15 39.18
N LYS A 557 -2.84 1.21 38.26
CA LYS A 557 -4.23 0.79 38.49
C LYS A 557 -4.33 -0.72 38.70
N ASN A 558 -3.58 -1.50 37.94
CA ASN A 558 -3.61 -2.96 38.01
C ASN A 558 -2.76 -3.54 39.15
N LYS A 559 -2.35 -2.73 40.15
CA LYS A 559 -1.48 -3.17 41.25
C LYS A 559 -2.09 -4.30 42.10
N ASP A 560 -3.42 -4.38 42.15
CA ASP A 560 -4.18 -5.30 42.98
C ASP A 560 -4.70 -6.54 42.21
N ILE A 561 -4.33 -6.70 40.93
CA ILE A 561 -4.72 -7.83 40.07
C ILE A 561 -3.47 -8.53 39.49
N PRO A 562 -3.56 -9.80 39.04
CA PRO A 562 -2.38 -10.53 38.54
C PRO A 562 -1.79 -9.93 37.26
N GLU A 563 -2.59 -9.24 36.44
CA GLU A 563 -2.14 -8.61 35.20
C GLU A 563 -1.38 -7.30 35.43
N GLY A 564 -0.35 -7.04 34.63
CA GLY A 564 0.24 -5.72 34.51
C GLY A 564 -0.60 -4.75 33.68
N GLY A 565 -0.13 -3.51 33.56
CA GLY A 565 -0.70 -2.49 32.70
C GLY A 565 -0.12 -2.53 31.30
N SER A 566 -1.02 -2.39 30.33
CA SER A 566 -0.68 -2.09 28.95
C SER A 566 -1.52 -0.93 28.42
N LYS A 567 -1.20 -0.43 27.23
CA LYS A 567 -2.02 0.52 26.50
C LYS A 567 -1.67 0.49 25.02
N GLY A 568 -2.67 0.62 24.15
CA GLY A 568 -2.48 0.93 22.74
C GLY A 568 -2.91 2.36 22.42
N THR A 569 -2.19 3.02 21.52
CA THR A 569 -2.62 4.30 20.92
C THR A 569 -2.51 4.21 19.41
N VAL A 570 -3.52 4.69 18.71
CA VAL A 570 -3.61 4.73 17.25
C VAL A 570 -3.86 6.17 16.82
N LEU A 571 -2.83 6.83 16.31
CA LEU A 571 -2.93 8.18 15.76
C LEU A 571 -3.34 8.10 14.29
N LEU A 572 -4.52 8.63 13.97
CA LEU A 572 -4.98 8.72 12.58
C LEU A 572 -4.13 9.72 11.80
N ASP A 573 -3.83 9.37 10.56
CA ASP A 573 -3.14 10.25 9.63
C ASP A 573 -3.95 11.53 9.37
N ALA A 574 -3.26 12.64 9.08
CA ALA A 574 -3.88 13.95 8.88
C ALA A 574 -5.00 13.92 7.82
N ASN A 575 -4.86 13.07 6.81
CA ASN A 575 -5.82 12.96 5.70
C ASN A 575 -6.83 11.80 5.87
N GLN A 576 -6.84 11.10 7.02
CA GLN A 576 -7.66 9.89 7.27
C GLN A 576 -8.43 9.99 8.59
N GLN A 577 -8.79 11.22 9.00
CA GLN A 577 -9.45 11.48 10.27
C GLN A 577 -10.84 10.85 10.36
N ASP A 578 -11.47 10.52 9.23
CA ASP A 578 -12.76 9.87 9.04
C ASP A 578 -12.72 8.34 9.07
N LYS A 579 -11.53 7.71 9.18
CA LYS A 579 -11.37 6.24 9.13
C LYS A 579 -10.90 5.56 10.43
N PRO A 580 -11.51 5.85 11.61
CA PRO A 580 -11.07 5.27 12.87
C PRO A 580 -11.25 3.75 12.93
N LEU A 581 -12.35 3.23 12.35
CA LEU A 581 -12.63 1.79 12.33
C LEU A 581 -11.59 1.03 11.48
N VAL A 582 -11.34 1.48 10.24
CA VAL A 582 -10.35 0.86 9.35
C VAL A 582 -8.97 0.83 10.01
N ALA A 583 -8.55 1.93 10.64
CA ALA A 583 -7.28 1.99 11.36
C ALA A 583 -7.23 1.00 12.54
N PHE A 584 -8.31 0.90 13.32
CA PHE A 584 -8.42 -0.06 14.42
C PHE A 584 -8.35 -1.51 13.92
N GLU A 585 -9.12 -1.85 12.89
CA GLU A 585 -9.15 -3.19 12.32
C GLU A 585 -7.77 -3.61 11.81
N LYS A 586 -7.10 -2.73 11.07
CA LYS A 586 -5.74 -2.94 10.56
C LYS A 586 -4.71 -3.05 11.69
N TYR A 587 -4.82 -2.22 12.74
CA TYR A 587 -3.96 -2.29 13.90
C TYR A 587 -4.04 -3.65 14.60
N VAL A 588 -5.25 -4.14 14.83
CA VAL A 588 -5.49 -5.44 15.46
C VAL A 588 -5.04 -6.58 14.55
N ASP A 589 -5.39 -6.57 13.26
CA ASP A 589 -5.01 -7.61 12.30
C ASP A 589 -3.48 -7.77 12.18
N ALA A 590 -2.76 -6.65 12.11
CA ALA A 590 -1.30 -6.65 12.03
C ALA A 590 -0.62 -7.06 13.34
N ILE A 591 -1.22 -6.78 14.51
CA ILE A 591 -0.72 -7.36 15.77
C ILE A 591 -0.94 -8.87 15.81
N LEU A 592 -2.10 -9.36 15.35
CA LEU A 592 -2.38 -10.80 15.30
C LEU A 592 -1.39 -11.56 14.40
N ASP A 593 -0.85 -10.92 13.35
CA ASP A 593 0.25 -11.49 12.56
C ASP A 593 1.51 -11.82 13.38
N LEU A 594 1.74 -11.14 14.51
CA LEU A 594 2.88 -11.37 15.40
C LEU A 594 2.59 -12.36 16.53
N LEU A 595 1.31 -12.50 16.90
CA LEU A 595 0.87 -13.34 18.03
C LEU A 595 0.49 -14.77 17.59
N ILE A 596 -0.11 -14.91 16.41
CA ILE A 596 -0.58 -16.18 15.88
C ILE A 596 0.48 -16.75 14.93
N VAL A 597 0.86 -18.01 15.13
CA VAL A 597 1.76 -18.71 14.22
C VAL A 597 1.04 -18.92 12.88
N GLY A 598 1.57 -18.32 11.81
CA GLY A 598 1.08 -18.55 10.45
C GLY A 598 1.21 -20.02 10.02
N GLN A 599 0.13 -20.58 9.48
CA GLN A 599 0.05 -21.98 9.03
C GLN A 599 -0.47 -22.13 7.60
N THR A 600 -0.77 -21.03 6.91
CA THR A 600 -1.42 -21.03 5.60
C THR A 600 -0.43 -20.54 4.54
N PRO A 601 0.23 -21.45 3.78
CA PRO A 601 1.19 -21.08 2.74
C PRO A 601 0.62 -20.08 1.75
N GLY A 602 1.41 -19.09 1.31
CA GLY A 602 0.96 -18.05 0.38
C GLY A 602 -0.01 -17.02 0.96
N ILE A 603 -0.50 -17.18 2.20
CA ILE A 603 -1.42 -16.24 2.85
C ILE A 603 -0.80 -15.74 4.17
N LYS A 604 -0.74 -16.61 5.19
CA LYS A 604 -0.18 -16.35 6.52
C LYS A 604 0.90 -17.40 6.79
N GLU A 605 2.10 -17.09 6.33
CA GLU A 605 3.29 -17.93 6.51
C GLU A 605 3.91 -17.74 7.89
N ARG A 606 4.80 -18.65 8.29
CA ARG A 606 5.59 -18.46 9.52
C ARG A 606 6.52 -17.28 9.34
N ILE A 607 6.63 -16.44 10.38
CA ILE A 607 7.59 -15.35 10.45
C ILE A 607 8.80 -15.76 11.29
N VAL A 608 9.90 -15.01 11.19
CA VAL A 608 11.03 -15.19 12.11
C VAL A 608 10.62 -14.69 13.51
N ASP A 609 10.69 -15.58 14.50
CA ASP A 609 10.41 -15.27 15.90
C ASP A 609 11.70 -15.34 16.73
N LEU A 610 12.30 -14.18 17.02
CA LEU A 610 13.46 -14.07 17.90
C LEU A 610 13.09 -14.06 19.38
N TYR A 611 11.83 -13.81 19.72
CA TYR A 611 11.33 -13.84 21.10
C TYR A 611 11.18 -15.29 21.61
N LYS A 612 10.84 -16.24 20.71
CA LYS A 612 10.81 -17.69 20.94
C LYS A 612 9.89 -18.14 22.08
N LYS A 613 8.93 -17.30 22.47
CA LYS A 613 7.94 -17.59 23.52
C LYS A 613 6.54 -17.26 23.02
N PRO A 614 5.52 -18.02 23.46
CA PRO A 614 4.13 -17.65 23.24
C PRO A 614 3.84 -16.27 23.81
N GLU A 615 3.01 -15.50 23.12
CA GLU A 615 2.65 -14.14 23.53
C GLU A 615 1.15 -13.94 23.35
N ILE A 616 0.50 -13.39 24.36
CA ILE A 616 -0.93 -13.09 24.36
C ILE A 616 -1.09 -11.64 24.82
N LEU A 617 -1.99 -10.91 24.17
CA LEU A 617 -2.37 -9.54 24.55
C LEU A 617 -3.84 -9.49 24.95
N PHE A 618 -4.14 -8.62 25.91
CA PHE A 618 -5.49 -8.41 26.43
C PHE A 618 -5.88 -6.94 26.21
N PHE A 619 -6.70 -6.70 25.19
CA PHE A 619 -7.18 -5.38 24.85
C PHE A 619 -8.43 -4.99 25.65
N GLY A 620 -8.59 -3.70 25.86
CA GLY A 620 -9.82 -3.11 26.34
C GLY A 620 -10.25 -1.92 25.49
N PRO A 621 -11.47 -1.43 25.70
CA PRO A 621 -11.91 -0.19 25.10
C PRO A 621 -11.22 1.00 25.78
N ASP A 622 -11.09 2.09 25.03
CA ASP A 622 -10.78 3.42 25.51
C ASP A 622 -11.47 4.46 24.60
N GLU A 623 -11.08 5.73 24.68
CA GLU A 623 -11.59 6.80 23.82
C GLU A 623 -11.50 6.38 22.33
N GLY A 624 -12.67 6.33 21.70
CA GLY A 624 -12.82 6.03 20.27
C GLY A 624 -12.78 4.55 19.87
N THR A 625 -12.80 3.59 20.80
CA THR A 625 -12.76 2.14 20.47
C THR A 625 -13.81 1.27 21.15
N ALA A 626 -14.71 1.84 21.96
CA ALA A 626 -15.71 1.09 22.70
C ALA A 626 -16.52 0.12 21.82
N ASP A 627 -17.01 0.60 20.69
CA ASP A 627 -17.88 -0.16 19.77
C ASP A 627 -17.13 -1.19 18.90
N TYR A 628 -15.79 -1.27 19.00
CA TYR A 628 -14.98 -2.11 18.12
C TYR A 628 -14.50 -3.42 18.79
N MET A 629 -14.74 -3.59 20.10
CA MET A 629 -14.22 -4.73 20.86
C MET A 629 -14.83 -6.07 20.45
N ASP A 630 -16.10 -6.05 20.01
CA ASP A 630 -16.80 -7.22 19.47
C ASP A 630 -16.15 -7.71 18.20
N TRP A 631 -15.88 -6.79 17.27
CA TRP A 631 -15.18 -7.10 16.02
C TRP A 631 -13.80 -7.68 16.30
N ALA A 632 -13.00 -7.08 17.19
CA ALA A 632 -11.65 -7.57 17.46
C ALA A 632 -11.63 -8.99 18.05
N SER A 633 -12.58 -9.32 18.92
CA SER A 633 -12.75 -10.66 19.48
C SER A 633 -13.18 -11.68 18.42
N ALA A 634 -14.19 -11.33 17.62
CA ALA A 634 -14.67 -12.17 16.53
C ALA A 634 -13.59 -12.39 15.46
N HIS A 635 -12.85 -11.34 15.12
CA HIS A 635 -11.74 -11.40 14.17
C HIS A 635 -10.61 -12.29 14.67
N ALA A 636 -10.21 -12.17 15.95
CA ALA A 636 -9.23 -13.08 16.55
C ALA A 636 -9.70 -14.55 16.50
N ARG A 637 -11.00 -14.81 16.68
CA ARG A 637 -11.59 -16.15 16.52
C ARG A 637 -11.45 -16.66 15.09
N VAL A 638 -11.82 -15.85 14.09
CA VAL A 638 -11.70 -16.19 12.66
C VAL A 638 -10.26 -16.45 12.26
N ARG A 639 -9.32 -15.66 12.81
CA ARG A 639 -7.87 -15.82 12.62
C ARG A 639 -7.28 -17.04 13.35
N GLY A 640 -8.08 -17.79 14.11
CA GLY A 640 -7.66 -19.03 14.79
C GLY A 640 -6.98 -18.81 16.15
N ALA A 641 -7.10 -17.64 16.76
CA ALA A 641 -6.54 -17.40 18.10
C ALA A 641 -7.29 -18.23 19.15
N THR A 642 -6.62 -19.16 19.82
CA THR A 642 -7.22 -19.99 20.89
C THR A 642 -7.73 -19.16 22.07
N PHE A 643 -7.16 -17.97 22.27
CA PHE A 643 -7.47 -17.03 23.35
C PHE A 643 -8.50 -15.95 22.96
N TRP A 644 -9.19 -16.07 21.82
CA TRP A 644 -10.08 -15.03 21.28
C TRP A 644 -11.12 -14.50 22.30
N LYS A 645 -11.68 -15.36 23.16
CA LYS A 645 -12.66 -14.96 24.19
C LYS A 645 -12.07 -13.98 25.20
N ALA A 646 -10.79 -14.11 25.52
CA ALA A 646 -10.09 -13.25 26.47
C ALA A 646 -9.35 -12.10 25.77
N PHE A 647 -9.23 -12.14 24.45
CA PHE A 647 -8.45 -11.16 23.67
C PHE A 647 -8.92 -9.73 23.89
N THR A 648 -10.24 -9.50 23.99
CA THR A 648 -10.80 -8.19 24.33
C THR A 648 -11.74 -8.25 25.54
N THR A 649 -11.80 -7.13 26.25
CA THR A 649 -12.78 -6.82 27.30
C THR A 649 -13.73 -5.73 26.83
N GLY A 650 -14.85 -5.48 27.53
CA GLY A 650 -15.86 -4.52 27.09
C GLY A 650 -16.70 -4.96 25.89
N LYS A 651 -16.66 -6.26 25.56
CA LYS A 651 -17.46 -6.88 24.50
C LYS A 651 -18.91 -7.15 24.96
N SER A 652 -19.79 -7.44 24.02
CA SER A 652 -21.19 -7.80 24.28
C SER A 652 -21.33 -9.14 25.03
N GLN A 653 -22.47 -9.32 25.71
CA GLN A 653 -22.78 -10.54 26.46
C GLN A 653 -22.82 -11.79 25.58
N SER A 654 -23.28 -11.67 24.32
CA SER A 654 -23.31 -12.77 23.35
C SER A 654 -21.92 -13.32 23.01
N LEU A 655 -20.88 -12.49 23.14
CA LEU A 655 -19.47 -12.86 22.99
C LEU A 655 -18.77 -13.13 24.33
N GLY A 656 -19.52 -13.24 25.42
CA GLY A 656 -19.01 -13.52 26.77
C GLY A 656 -18.41 -12.30 27.47
N GLY A 657 -18.85 -11.10 27.11
CA GLY A 657 -18.50 -9.88 27.82
C GLY A 657 -19.42 -9.59 29.01
N ILE A 658 -18.91 -8.76 29.92
CA ILE A 658 -19.62 -8.31 31.11
C ILE A 658 -19.86 -6.80 30.91
N PRO A 659 -21.11 -6.33 30.75
CA PRO A 659 -21.40 -4.91 30.52
C PRO A 659 -21.07 -4.07 31.76
N HIS A 660 -20.01 -3.27 31.67
CA HIS A 660 -19.57 -2.45 32.80
C HIS A 660 -20.49 -1.26 33.08
N ASP A 661 -21.23 -0.81 32.07
CA ASP A 661 -22.22 0.27 32.12
C ASP A 661 -23.51 -0.15 32.82
N ILE A 662 -24.01 -1.36 32.55
CA ILE A 662 -25.20 -1.93 33.21
C ILE A 662 -24.92 -2.19 34.69
N TYR A 663 -23.70 -2.62 35.03
CA TYR A 663 -23.32 -2.99 36.40
C TYR A 663 -22.51 -1.90 37.14
N GLY A 664 -22.43 -0.67 36.59
CA GLY A 664 -21.89 0.50 37.30
C GLY A 664 -20.38 0.48 37.59
N MET A 665 -19.57 -0.26 36.82
CA MET A 665 -18.11 -0.36 37.01
C MET A 665 -17.32 0.83 36.43
N THR A 666 -17.93 1.65 35.58
CA THR A 666 -17.36 2.90 35.04
C THR A 666 -18.45 3.95 34.92
N THR A 667 -18.23 5.15 35.47
CA THR A 667 -19.14 6.29 35.35
C THR A 667 -19.25 6.77 33.90
N ARG A 668 -20.47 7.12 33.46
CA ARG A 668 -20.76 7.69 32.13
C ARG A 668 -20.09 9.04 31.92
#